data_AF-A0AAU3R0A2-F1
#
_entry.id   AF-A0AAU3R0A2-F1
#
_cell.length_a   1.000
_cell.length_b   1.000
_cell.length_c   1.000
_cell.angle_alpha   90.00
_cell.angle_beta   90.00
_cell.angle_gamma   90.00
#
_symmetry.space_group_name_H-M   'P 1'
#
loop_
_entity.id
_entity.type
_entity.pdbx_description
1 polymer ?
#
loop_
_entity_poly.entity_id
_entity_poly.type
_entity_poly.pdbx_seq_one_letter_code
_entity_poly.pdbx_strand_id
1 'polypeptide(L)'
;MHPQFVAKTYHPHQLLNELGLSYVGARNAMVRPEKWTRQAPPTTVETAELFISGRQAAFILWAQRMNGGLLPGGDQLRTVEAFRAPTGLERQRSTDRLEDGACLVEVGLHLPPQLRPRILTGFAHYVESLGGTAEIGHALQVPGVGFVPVRILREAVDRLSQFAFVRVVRPMPRLRAFHPMERTASATGLEAPTLPSEGAVDPTVKMAVLDGGLPQDGPMAPWARSHEGPKVGTATSNYLDHGHNVTSAALFGPLIPGQRAPRPYGTVDHFRVVDEDPEDDLALYRTLDRIDTILRDNPHEFINLSLGPDLPIEDDEIHPWTALLDSWLADGKRLLTIAAGNNGELDRASGNARVQVPSDCVNALAVGAADSTRPSWRRAFYSAVGPGRCPGMVKPDVLSFGGDRQEPFFFAAPYGQSAPSMSLGTSFSSPSALRMAAGIRAHFGSALSPLALKALLVHCAEDNAQDTTERGWGRLPSDLEDYVTCPPHTARVVYQGWLKPKQTVRMFLPLPETVATGDVQITATYCIACPTDPRAPRNYTTSAFEPTFRPHMERLSPSGKVPKSDSFFQARDYMSEQELRSDAHKWETVKHKTAVFKAERLHRPAFDVRHVFRLDDLPPDADPEVAYALVLSLKTPAVPDLYDQVVRTWSSRLEILQPVIDIPITLRP
;
A
#
# COMPACT_ATOMS: atom_id res chain seq x y z
N MET A 1 -2.61 -19.58 -19.10
CA MET A 1 -3.70 -20.39 -18.51
C MET A 1 -4.98 -20.18 -19.30
N HIS A 2 -5.85 -21.18 -19.35
CA HIS A 2 -7.16 -21.04 -19.96
C HIS A 2 -8.04 -20.11 -19.09
N PRO A 3 -8.71 -19.09 -19.67
CA PRO A 3 -9.45 -18.09 -18.92
C PRO A 3 -10.57 -18.61 -18.00
N GLN A 4 -11.05 -19.85 -18.19
CA GLN A 4 -12.07 -20.46 -17.33
C GLN A 4 -11.47 -21.07 -16.06
N PHE A 5 -10.14 -21.14 -15.97
CA PHE A 5 -9.38 -21.84 -14.93
C PHE A 5 -8.38 -20.90 -14.23
N VAL A 6 -8.81 -19.68 -13.90
CA VAL A 6 -7.99 -18.62 -13.27
C VAL A 6 -8.08 -18.56 -11.73
N ALA A 7 -8.88 -19.44 -11.12
CA ALA A 7 -8.94 -19.59 -9.66
C ALA A 7 -7.77 -20.43 -9.14
N LYS A 8 -7.37 -20.22 -7.87
CA LYS A 8 -6.26 -20.93 -7.22
C LYS A 8 -6.38 -22.46 -7.33
N THR A 9 -7.59 -23.00 -7.20
CA THR A 9 -7.87 -24.45 -7.29
C THR A 9 -7.45 -25.07 -8.63
N TYR A 10 -7.21 -24.26 -9.65
CA TYR A 10 -6.80 -24.69 -10.99
C TYR A 10 -5.31 -24.50 -11.28
N HIS A 11 -4.49 -24.13 -10.28
CA HIS A 11 -3.04 -24.09 -10.48
C HIS A 11 -2.53 -25.50 -10.84
N PRO A 12 -1.75 -25.67 -11.93
CA PRO A 12 -1.45 -26.98 -12.51
C PRO A 12 -0.30 -27.70 -11.79
N HIS A 13 -0.37 -27.80 -10.46
CA HIS A 13 0.70 -28.38 -9.62
C HIS A 13 1.08 -29.82 -9.99
N GLN A 14 0.10 -30.68 -10.24
CA GLN A 14 0.34 -32.09 -10.57
C GLN A 14 1.03 -32.20 -11.93
N LEU A 15 0.56 -31.42 -12.91
CA LEU A 15 1.21 -31.32 -14.22
C LEU A 15 2.68 -30.91 -14.10
N LEU A 16 2.96 -29.84 -13.35
CA LEU A 16 4.33 -29.35 -13.16
C LEU A 16 5.21 -30.38 -12.44
N ASN A 17 4.71 -31.00 -11.38
CA ASN A 17 5.44 -32.02 -10.61
C ASN A 17 5.75 -33.27 -11.45
N GLU A 18 4.79 -33.79 -12.21
CA GLU A 18 4.99 -34.97 -13.06
C GLU A 18 6.02 -34.75 -14.16
N LEU A 19 6.19 -33.50 -14.62
CA LEU A 19 7.17 -33.11 -15.63
C LEU A 19 8.51 -32.67 -15.04
N GLY A 20 8.61 -32.50 -13.71
CA GLY A 20 9.81 -31.95 -13.06
C GLY A 20 10.05 -30.48 -13.37
N LEU A 21 8.96 -29.72 -13.54
CA LEU A 21 8.96 -28.27 -13.78
C LEU A 21 8.62 -27.53 -12.48
N SER A 22 9.21 -26.35 -12.28
CA SER A 22 9.01 -25.53 -11.08
C SER A 22 8.41 -24.18 -11.44
N TYR A 23 7.37 -23.78 -10.71
CA TYR A 23 6.79 -22.44 -10.82
C TYR A 23 7.80 -21.36 -10.36
N VAL A 24 7.94 -20.28 -11.12
CA VAL A 24 8.84 -19.15 -10.79
C VAL A 24 8.17 -17.77 -10.83
N GLY A 25 6.86 -17.72 -11.07
CA GLY A 25 6.07 -16.50 -11.03
C GLY A 25 4.92 -16.50 -12.03
N ALA A 26 4.20 -15.39 -12.08
CA ALA A 26 3.13 -15.16 -13.03
C ALA A 26 3.07 -13.69 -13.47
N ARG A 27 2.32 -13.42 -14.54
CA ARG A 27 1.88 -12.08 -14.93
C ARG A 27 0.50 -12.14 -15.58
N ASN A 28 -0.11 -10.98 -15.78
CA ASN A 28 -1.36 -10.88 -16.54
C ASN A 28 -1.12 -11.23 -18.01
N ALA A 29 -2.13 -11.80 -18.65
CA ALA A 29 -2.13 -12.02 -20.08
C ALA A 29 -3.54 -11.88 -20.64
N MET A 30 -3.63 -11.52 -21.90
CA MET A 30 -4.89 -11.50 -22.66
C MET A 30 -4.87 -12.67 -23.63
N VAL A 31 -5.86 -13.55 -23.53
CA VAL A 31 -5.94 -14.73 -24.39
C VAL A 31 -7.35 -14.86 -24.94
N ARG A 32 -7.45 -15.12 -26.25
CA ARG A 32 -8.67 -15.60 -26.88
C ARG A 32 -8.59 -17.12 -26.88
N PRO A 33 -9.36 -17.82 -26.02
CA PRO A 33 -9.24 -19.26 -25.95
C PRO A 33 -9.81 -19.92 -27.22
N GLU A 34 -9.29 -21.09 -27.58
CA GLU A 34 -9.77 -21.84 -28.74
C GLU A 34 -11.23 -22.27 -28.55
N LYS A 35 -11.58 -22.69 -27.32
CA LYS A 35 -12.92 -23.10 -26.91
C LYS A 35 -13.19 -22.62 -25.49
N TRP A 36 -14.46 -22.46 -25.15
CA TRP A 36 -14.90 -22.25 -23.77
C TRP A 36 -16.32 -22.75 -23.60
N THR A 37 -16.77 -22.93 -22.36
CA THR A 37 -18.13 -23.43 -22.07
C THR A 37 -19.23 -22.36 -22.13
N ARG A 38 -18.90 -21.10 -22.47
CA ARG A 38 -19.90 -20.02 -22.60
C ARG A 38 -20.64 -20.14 -23.94
N GLN A 39 -21.92 -19.73 -23.96
CA GLN A 39 -22.76 -19.79 -25.16
C GLN A 39 -22.30 -18.84 -26.28
N ALA A 40 -21.67 -17.71 -25.92
CA ALA A 40 -21.11 -16.76 -26.87
C ALA A 40 -19.81 -17.29 -27.50
N PRO A 41 -19.39 -16.81 -28.69
CA PRO A 41 -18.11 -17.19 -29.27
C PRO A 41 -16.92 -16.70 -28.42
N PRO A 42 -15.77 -17.43 -28.39
CA PRO A 42 -14.59 -17.01 -27.64
C PRO A 42 -14.08 -15.63 -28.04
N THR A 43 -13.98 -14.74 -27.06
CA THR A 43 -13.39 -13.41 -27.16
C THR A 43 -12.09 -13.33 -26.38
N THR A 44 -11.27 -12.31 -26.66
CA THR A 44 -10.08 -12.04 -25.87
C THR A 44 -10.50 -11.65 -24.45
N VAL A 45 -9.99 -12.38 -23.47
CA VAL A 45 -10.26 -12.16 -22.05
C VAL A 45 -8.97 -12.26 -21.25
N GLU A 46 -8.98 -11.59 -20.10
CA GLU A 46 -7.86 -11.61 -19.17
C GLU A 46 -7.68 -13.01 -18.56
N THR A 47 -6.42 -13.42 -18.42
CA THR A 47 -5.99 -14.67 -17.80
C THR A 47 -4.61 -14.49 -17.14
N ALA A 48 -4.05 -15.57 -16.62
CA ALA A 48 -2.69 -15.60 -16.07
C ALA A 48 -1.72 -16.32 -17.03
N GLU A 49 -0.55 -15.75 -17.23
CA GLU A 49 0.62 -16.43 -17.78
C GLU A 49 1.51 -16.87 -16.63
N LEU A 50 1.78 -18.18 -16.53
CA LEU A 50 2.64 -18.75 -15.49
C LEU A 50 4.05 -18.91 -16.06
N PHE A 51 5.04 -18.40 -15.35
CA PHE A 51 6.44 -18.65 -15.61
C PHE A 51 6.86 -19.93 -14.91
N ILE A 52 7.48 -20.84 -15.67
CA ILE A 52 7.99 -22.10 -15.16
C ILE A 52 9.45 -22.28 -15.58
N SER A 53 10.21 -22.96 -14.73
CA SER A 53 11.62 -23.30 -14.97
C SER A 53 11.83 -24.80 -14.87
N GLY A 54 12.79 -25.30 -15.62
CA GLY A 54 13.12 -26.73 -15.64
C GLY A 54 14.32 -27.00 -16.54
N ARG A 55 14.86 -28.22 -16.45
CA ARG A 55 15.91 -28.66 -17.36
C ARG A 55 15.32 -28.90 -18.75
N GLN A 56 16.13 -28.75 -19.80
CA GLN A 56 15.71 -29.03 -21.18
C GLN A 56 15.07 -30.43 -21.33
N ALA A 57 15.59 -31.43 -20.62
CA ALA A 57 15.04 -32.80 -20.60
C ALA A 57 13.56 -32.87 -20.16
N ALA A 58 13.12 -31.99 -19.25
CA ALA A 58 11.73 -31.94 -18.80
C ALA A 58 10.77 -31.50 -19.91
N PHE A 59 11.18 -30.50 -20.70
CA PHE A 59 10.40 -30.02 -21.85
C PHE A 59 10.38 -31.05 -23.00
N ILE A 60 11.50 -31.75 -23.21
CA ILE A 60 11.56 -32.88 -24.16
C ILE A 60 10.61 -34.00 -23.72
N LEU A 61 10.60 -34.35 -22.43
CA LEU A 61 9.70 -35.36 -21.86
C LEU A 61 8.23 -34.96 -22.05
N TRP A 62 7.88 -33.68 -21.84
CA TRP A 62 6.52 -33.20 -22.10
C TRP A 62 6.13 -33.42 -23.57
N ALA A 63 6.95 -32.97 -24.52
CA ALA A 63 6.67 -33.15 -25.94
C ALA A 63 6.51 -34.64 -26.32
N GLN A 64 7.37 -35.52 -25.80
CA GLN A 64 7.29 -36.96 -26.03
C GLN A 64 5.99 -37.56 -25.48
N ARG A 65 5.58 -37.20 -24.26
CA ARG A 65 4.34 -37.70 -23.66
C ARG A 65 3.10 -37.27 -24.44
N MET A 66 3.03 -36.00 -24.86
CA MET A 66 1.93 -35.48 -25.67
C MET A 66 1.83 -36.20 -27.02
N ASN A 67 2.96 -36.40 -27.70
CA ASN A 67 2.99 -37.13 -28.98
C ASN A 67 2.65 -38.62 -28.82
N GLY A 68 2.93 -39.20 -27.66
CA GLY A 68 2.57 -40.57 -27.30
C GLY A 68 1.11 -40.76 -26.86
N GLY A 69 0.28 -39.72 -26.90
CA GLY A 69 -1.13 -39.78 -26.47
C GLY A 69 -1.33 -39.85 -24.95
N LEU A 70 -0.26 -39.62 -24.17
CA LEU A 70 -0.36 -39.50 -22.72
C LEU A 70 -0.79 -38.07 -22.35
N LEU A 71 -1.51 -37.95 -21.24
CA LEU A 71 -1.95 -36.66 -20.68
C LEU A 71 -1.21 -36.42 -19.36
N PRO A 72 -0.01 -35.79 -19.37
CA PRO A 72 0.68 -35.40 -18.15
C PRO A 72 -0.24 -34.52 -17.28
N GLY A 73 -0.27 -34.76 -15.97
CA GLY A 73 -1.15 -34.07 -15.04
C GLY A 73 -2.65 -34.36 -15.22
N GLY A 74 -3.01 -35.31 -16.08
CA GLY A 74 -4.38 -35.73 -16.37
C GLY A 74 -5.30 -34.55 -16.69
N ASP A 75 -6.30 -34.36 -15.84
CA ASP A 75 -7.29 -33.30 -16.00
C ASP A 75 -6.70 -31.89 -15.93
N GLN A 76 -5.57 -31.69 -15.25
CA GLN A 76 -4.96 -30.36 -15.14
C GLN A 76 -4.46 -29.82 -16.48
N LEU A 77 -4.19 -30.67 -17.46
CA LEU A 77 -3.76 -30.22 -18.78
C LEU A 77 -4.83 -29.31 -19.43
N ARG A 78 -6.13 -29.55 -19.16
CA ARG A 78 -7.24 -28.72 -19.67
C ARG A 78 -7.22 -27.28 -19.16
N THR A 79 -6.48 -27.02 -18.09
CA THR A 79 -6.33 -25.68 -17.52
C THR A 79 -5.28 -24.84 -18.27
N VAL A 80 -4.47 -25.49 -19.12
CA VAL A 80 -3.41 -24.85 -19.91
C VAL A 80 -3.94 -24.60 -21.32
N GLU A 81 -4.02 -23.32 -21.69
CA GLU A 81 -4.44 -22.91 -23.04
C GLU A 81 -3.29 -23.01 -24.05
N ALA A 82 -2.12 -22.54 -23.66
CA ALA A 82 -0.96 -22.46 -24.53
C ALA A 82 0.31 -22.63 -23.71
N PHE A 83 1.33 -23.20 -24.36
CA PHE A 83 2.68 -23.33 -23.84
C PHE A 83 3.67 -22.75 -24.84
N ARG A 84 4.53 -21.82 -24.41
CA ARG A 84 5.47 -21.10 -25.27
C ARG A 84 6.70 -20.63 -24.50
N ALA A 85 7.79 -20.38 -25.21
CA ALA A 85 8.94 -19.66 -24.67
C ALA A 85 8.73 -18.13 -24.78
N PRO A 86 9.10 -17.33 -23.77
CA PRO A 86 9.05 -15.87 -23.88
C PRO A 86 10.11 -15.38 -24.87
N THR A 87 9.79 -14.32 -25.61
CA THR A 87 10.74 -13.63 -26.48
C THR A 87 11.47 -12.52 -25.73
N GLY A 88 12.63 -12.10 -26.25
CA GLY A 88 13.38 -10.97 -25.67
C GLY A 88 12.57 -9.67 -25.65
N LEU A 89 11.86 -9.38 -26.74
CA LEU A 89 11.03 -8.18 -26.87
C LEU A 89 9.94 -8.08 -25.80
N GLU A 90 9.30 -9.20 -25.44
CA GLU A 90 8.26 -9.23 -24.40
C GLU A 90 8.77 -8.93 -23.00
N ARG A 91 10.08 -8.99 -22.79
CA ARG A 91 10.76 -8.68 -21.52
C ARG A 91 11.24 -7.24 -21.47
N GLN A 92 11.23 -6.50 -22.57
CA GLN A 92 11.67 -5.10 -22.59
C GLN A 92 10.52 -4.16 -22.23
N ARG A 93 10.82 -3.08 -21.49
CA ARG A 93 9.89 -2.01 -21.14
C ARG A 93 10.55 -0.66 -21.35
N SER A 94 9.91 0.19 -22.15
CA SER A 94 10.37 1.56 -22.43
C SER A 94 11.84 1.67 -22.86
N THR A 95 12.39 0.62 -23.48
CA THR A 95 13.79 0.60 -23.92
C THR A 95 14.02 1.53 -25.10
N ASP A 96 12.95 1.93 -25.81
CA ASP A 96 12.94 2.98 -26.82
C ASP A 96 13.44 4.32 -26.30
N ARG A 97 13.30 4.59 -24.98
CA ARG A 97 13.74 5.82 -24.33
C ARG A 97 15.23 5.87 -23.99
N LEU A 98 15.96 4.76 -24.14
CA LEU A 98 17.40 4.74 -23.89
C LEU A 98 18.12 5.59 -24.95
N GLU A 99 19.18 6.27 -24.55
CA GLU A 99 20.05 6.96 -25.49
C GLU A 99 20.95 5.96 -26.24
N ASP A 100 21.53 6.39 -27.36
CA ASP A 100 22.51 5.60 -28.09
C ASP A 100 23.83 5.51 -27.30
N GLY A 101 24.53 4.38 -27.43
CA GLY A 101 25.80 4.13 -26.74
C GLY A 101 25.63 3.42 -25.40
N ALA A 102 26.46 3.80 -24.41
CA ALA A 102 26.45 3.17 -23.10
C ALA A 102 25.23 3.62 -22.28
N CYS A 103 24.52 2.66 -21.71
CA CYS A 103 23.33 2.89 -20.92
C CYS A 103 23.33 2.06 -19.63
N LEU A 104 22.54 2.49 -18.66
CA LEU A 104 22.24 1.72 -17.45
C LEU A 104 20.79 1.26 -17.51
N VAL A 105 20.61 -0.05 -17.38
CA VAL A 105 19.30 -0.69 -17.34
C VAL A 105 19.12 -1.45 -16.02
N GLU A 106 17.89 -1.49 -15.55
CA GLU A 106 17.48 -2.38 -14.48
C GLU A 106 17.01 -3.71 -15.08
N VAL A 107 17.58 -4.82 -14.61
CA VAL A 107 17.20 -6.17 -15.05
C VAL A 107 16.55 -6.94 -13.91
N GLY A 108 15.27 -7.23 -14.04
CA GLY A 108 14.54 -8.16 -13.18
C GLY A 108 14.82 -9.61 -13.60
N LEU A 109 15.17 -10.45 -12.63
CA LEU A 109 15.50 -11.86 -12.80
C LEU A 109 14.55 -12.73 -11.97
N HIS A 110 14.11 -13.85 -12.56
CA HIS A 110 13.55 -14.95 -11.79
C HIS A 110 14.67 -15.60 -10.97
N LEU A 111 14.60 -15.50 -9.64
CA LEU A 111 15.63 -15.99 -8.71
C LEU A 111 15.06 -17.00 -7.70
N PRO A 112 14.63 -18.20 -8.15
CA PRO A 112 14.21 -19.26 -7.25
C PRO A 112 15.33 -19.55 -6.23
N PRO A 113 15.02 -19.63 -4.91
CA PRO A 113 16.04 -19.64 -3.85
C PRO A 113 17.17 -20.65 -4.05
N GLN A 114 16.84 -21.86 -4.51
CA GLN A 114 17.80 -22.95 -4.69
C GLN A 114 18.78 -22.74 -5.87
N LEU A 115 18.37 -21.99 -6.90
CA LEU A 115 19.20 -21.74 -8.08
C LEU A 115 19.84 -20.35 -8.07
N ARG A 116 19.45 -19.49 -7.12
CA ARG A 116 19.83 -18.08 -7.07
C ARG A 116 21.33 -17.84 -7.27
N PRO A 117 22.27 -18.49 -6.54
CA PRO A 117 23.70 -18.22 -6.73
C PRO A 117 24.16 -18.55 -8.16
N ARG A 118 23.70 -19.68 -8.70
CA ARG A 118 24.04 -20.11 -10.06
C ARG A 118 23.50 -19.18 -11.13
N ILE A 119 22.28 -18.68 -10.94
CA ILE A 119 21.64 -17.74 -11.89
C ILE A 119 22.40 -16.42 -11.87
N LEU A 120 22.72 -15.85 -10.70
CA LEU A 120 23.44 -14.59 -10.61
C LEU A 120 24.86 -14.68 -11.20
N THR A 121 25.61 -15.75 -10.90
CA THR A 121 26.94 -15.97 -11.49
C THR A 121 26.84 -16.16 -13.01
N GLY A 122 25.89 -16.98 -13.48
CA GLY A 122 25.70 -17.20 -14.92
C GLY A 122 25.25 -15.93 -15.65
N PHE A 123 24.42 -15.10 -15.01
CA PHE A 123 23.97 -13.82 -15.54
C PHE A 123 25.11 -12.82 -15.64
N ALA A 124 25.96 -12.70 -14.62
CA ALA A 124 27.14 -11.84 -14.64
C ALA A 124 28.08 -12.21 -15.81
N HIS A 125 28.43 -13.48 -15.96
CA HIS A 125 29.24 -13.95 -17.09
C HIS A 125 28.56 -13.71 -18.45
N TYR A 126 27.24 -13.84 -18.52
CA TYR A 126 26.50 -13.55 -19.75
C TYR A 126 26.57 -12.07 -20.11
N VAL A 127 26.39 -11.18 -19.14
CA VAL A 127 26.51 -9.72 -19.32
C VAL A 127 27.92 -9.34 -19.75
N GLU A 128 28.95 -9.92 -19.14
CA GLU A 128 30.36 -9.73 -19.53
C GLU A 128 30.60 -10.16 -20.99
N SER A 129 30.01 -11.28 -21.43
CA SER A 129 30.11 -11.76 -22.82
C SER A 129 29.45 -10.81 -23.84
N LEU A 130 28.58 -9.90 -23.39
CA LEU A 130 27.96 -8.86 -24.19
C LEU A 130 28.72 -7.53 -24.12
N GLY A 131 29.86 -7.48 -23.42
CA GLY A 131 30.64 -6.25 -23.20
C GLY A 131 30.06 -5.32 -22.12
N GLY A 132 29.17 -5.83 -21.27
CA GLY A 132 28.58 -5.08 -20.16
C GLY A 132 29.15 -5.46 -18.79
N THR A 133 28.60 -4.85 -17.74
CA THR A 133 28.90 -5.17 -16.34
C THR A 133 27.61 -5.25 -15.54
N ALA A 134 27.45 -6.34 -14.77
CA ALA A 134 26.31 -6.53 -13.87
C ALA A 134 26.70 -6.14 -12.44
N GLU A 135 26.01 -5.17 -11.86
CA GLU A 135 26.28 -4.64 -10.52
C GLU A 135 25.68 -5.56 -9.43
N ILE A 136 26.14 -6.81 -9.37
CA ILE A 136 25.57 -7.84 -8.46
C ILE A 136 25.66 -7.43 -6.99
N GLY A 137 26.69 -6.67 -6.60
CA GLY A 137 26.85 -6.15 -5.24
C GLY A 137 25.76 -5.13 -4.85
N HIS A 138 25.10 -4.54 -5.82
CA HIS A 138 23.95 -3.66 -5.63
C HIS A 138 22.62 -4.35 -5.93
N ALA A 139 22.60 -5.65 -6.24
CA ALA A 139 21.36 -6.33 -6.60
C ALA A 139 20.34 -6.33 -5.44
N LEU A 140 19.12 -5.87 -5.73
CA LEU A 140 18.01 -5.96 -4.77
C LEU A 140 17.38 -7.33 -4.87
N GLN A 141 17.20 -7.98 -3.71
CA GLN A 141 16.65 -9.32 -3.64
C GLN A 141 15.36 -9.30 -2.85
N VAL A 142 14.29 -9.79 -3.48
CA VAL A 142 13.02 -10.08 -2.83
C VAL A 142 12.73 -11.58 -3.00
N PRO A 143 11.78 -12.18 -2.25
CA PRO A 143 11.49 -13.60 -2.39
C PRO A 143 11.19 -14.00 -3.84
N GLY A 144 12.11 -14.76 -4.45
CA GLY A 144 11.95 -15.35 -5.78
C GLY A 144 12.21 -14.43 -6.99
N VAL A 145 12.48 -13.13 -6.76
CA VAL A 145 12.82 -12.16 -7.82
C VAL A 145 14.03 -11.34 -7.36
N GLY A 146 14.93 -10.97 -8.26
CA GLY A 146 15.94 -9.97 -7.96
C GLY A 146 16.10 -8.98 -9.09
N PHE A 147 16.57 -7.79 -8.75
CA PHE A 147 16.75 -6.69 -9.67
C PHE A 147 18.22 -6.28 -9.66
N VAL A 148 18.85 -6.30 -10.83
CA VAL A 148 20.28 -6.08 -10.99
C VAL A 148 20.48 -4.88 -11.92
N PRO A 149 21.17 -3.83 -11.48
CA PRO A 149 21.63 -2.77 -12.38
C PRO A 149 22.68 -3.33 -13.34
N VAL A 150 22.55 -3.05 -14.63
CA VAL A 150 23.44 -3.53 -15.68
C VAL A 150 23.88 -2.37 -16.56
N ARG A 151 25.19 -2.15 -16.64
CA ARG A 151 25.82 -1.22 -17.57
C ARG A 151 26.12 -1.95 -18.87
N ILE A 152 25.60 -1.47 -19.98
CA ILE A 152 25.73 -2.14 -21.27
C ILE A 152 25.54 -1.15 -22.44
N LEU A 153 25.99 -1.51 -23.63
CA LEU A 153 25.65 -0.77 -24.84
C LEU A 153 24.19 -1.02 -25.23
N ARG A 154 23.50 0.04 -25.71
CA ARG A 154 22.10 -0.02 -26.15
C ARG A 154 21.85 -1.14 -27.18
N GLU A 155 22.75 -1.32 -28.13
CA GLU A 155 22.68 -2.37 -29.16
C GLU A 155 22.68 -3.81 -28.60
N ALA A 156 23.20 -4.00 -27.39
CA ALA A 156 23.25 -5.31 -26.75
C ALA A 156 22.04 -5.59 -25.83
N VAL A 157 21.13 -4.63 -25.62
CA VAL A 157 19.92 -4.80 -24.79
C VAL A 157 19.01 -5.91 -25.34
N ASP A 158 18.91 -6.04 -26.65
CA ASP A 158 18.14 -7.13 -27.28
C ASP A 158 18.72 -8.49 -26.92
N ARG A 159 20.04 -8.65 -26.94
CA ARG A 159 20.71 -9.89 -26.53
C ARG A 159 20.59 -10.10 -25.02
N LEU A 160 20.79 -9.06 -24.21
CA LEU A 160 20.62 -9.12 -22.76
C LEU A 160 19.26 -9.71 -22.37
N SER A 161 18.19 -9.28 -23.05
CA SER A 161 16.82 -9.75 -22.81
C SER A 161 16.59 -11.24 -23.11
N GLN A 162 17.52 -11.91 -23.82
CA GLN A 162 17.40 -13.33 -24.18
C GLN A 162 17.88 -14.28 -23.08
N PHE A 163 18.56 -13.80 -22.04
CA PHE A 163 18.98 -14.66 -20.93
C PHE A 163 17.77 -15.35 -20.30
N ALA A 164 17.88 -16.66 -20.04
CA ALA A 164 16.72 -17.53 -19.76
C ALA A 164 15.89 -17.09 -18.54
N PHE A 165 16.55 -16.52 -17.52
CA PHE A 165 15.91 -16.09 -16.27
C PHE A 165 15.56 -14.61 -16.25
N VAL A 166 15.77 -13.85 -17.34
CA VAL A 166 15.32 -12.46 -17.41
C VAL A 166 13.80 -12.42 -17.42
N ARG A 167 13.26 -11.66 -16.46
CA ARG A 167 11.85 -11.34 -16.32
C ARG A 167 11.52 -10.04 -17.04
N VAL A 168 12.31 -9.00 -16.78
CA VAL A 168 12.12 -7.65 -17.34
C VAL A 168 13.45 -6.93 -17.51
N VAL A 169 13.55 -6.07 -18.53
CA VAL A 169 14.64 -5.12 -18.77
C VAL A 169 14.02 -3.76 -19.02
N ARG A 170 14.44 -2.74 -18.27
CA ARG A 170 13.94 -1.36 -18.42
C ARG A 170 15.03 -0.33 -18.15
N PRO A 171 14.89 0.92 -18.63
CA PRO A 171 15.78 2.01 -18.22
C PRO A 171 15.85 2.12 -16.70
N MET A 172 17.04 2.42 -16.18
CA MET A 172 17.22 2.64 -14.74
C MET A 172 16.33 3.81 -14.27
N PRO A 173 15.41 3.60 -13.31
CA PRO A 173 14.63 4.70 -12.76
C PRO A 173 15.52 5.66 -11.99
N ARG A 174 15.21 6.95 -12.06
CA ARG A 174 15.86 7.96 -11.22
C ARG A 174 15.18 7.98 -9.86
N LEU A 175 15.95 8.20 -8.80
CA LEU A 175 15.36 8.64 -7.54
C LEU A 175 14.65 9.96 -7.82
N ARG A 176 13.44 10.14 -7.27
CA ARG A 176 12.75 11.42 -7.31
C ARG A 176 13.65 12.43 -6.60
N ALA A 177 14.43 13.17 -7.39
CA ALA A 177 15.06 14.37 -6.92
C ALA A 177 13.92 15.25 -6.38
N PHE A 178 14.16 15.96 -5.28
CA PHE A 178 13.22 16.94 -4.71
C PHE A 178 13.09 18.16 -5.66
N HIS A 179 12.79 17.89 -6.93
CA HIS A 179 12.68 18.82 -8.04
C HIS A 179 11.35 19.59 -7.94
N PRO A 180 11.34 20.80 -8.52
CA PRO A 180 10.80 21.99 -7.89
C PRO A 180 9.37 22.21 -8.37
N MET A 181 8.37 21.62 -7.73
CA MET A 181 7.00 22.04 -8.06
C MET A 181 6.72 23.47 -7.61
N GLU A 182 7.37 23.91 -6.53
CA GLU A 182 7.64 25.29 -6.18
C GLU A 182 8.81 25.23 -5.16
N ARG A 183 9.93 25.93 -5.42
CA ARG A 183 11.03 25.99 -4.45
C ARG A 183 10.46 26.44 -3.11
N THR A 184 10.89 25.81 -2.01
CA THR A 184 10.60 26.28 -0.65
C THR A 184 10.81 27.79 -0.61
N ALA A 185 9.72 28.53 -0.44
CA ALA A 185 9.74 29.98 -0.48
C ALA A 185 9.68 30.48 0.96
N SER A 186 10.46 31.53 1.24
CA SER A 186 10.29 32.30 2.47
C SER A 186 9.08 33.20 2.31
N ALA A 187 8.10 33.10 3.21
CA ALA A 187 6.90 33.93 3.18
C ALA A 187 7.19 35.32 3.79
N THR A 188 7.99 36.13 3.09
CA THR A 188 8.42 37.46 3.56
C THR A 188 7.21 38.35 3.90
N GLY A 189 7.23 38.98 5.07
CA GLY A 189 6.14 39.83 5.55
C GLY A 189 5.10 39.09 6.41
N LEU A 190 5.20 37.77 6.54
CA LEU A 190 4.46 37.01 7.54
C LEU A 190 5.34 36.70 8.75
N GLU A 191 4.72 36.72 9.93
CA GLU A 191 5.38 36.34 11.17
C GLU A 191 5.46 34.81 11.29
N ALA A 192 6.63 34.29 11.67
CA ALA A 192 6.80 32.86 11.88
C ALA A 192 5.90 32.34 13.03
N PRO A 193 5.33 31.13 12.90
CA PRO A 193 4.63 30.49 13.99
C PRO A 193 5.53 30.35 15.22
N THR A 194 4.99 30.66 16.40
CA THR A 194 5.74 30.48 17.66
C THR A 194 5.74 29.00 18.05
N LEU A 195 6.92 28.41 18.18
CA LEU A 195 7.05 27.01 18.60
C LEU A 195 6.77 26.84 20.10
N PRO A 196 6.20 25.71 20.53
CA PRO A 196 5.98 25.42 21.95
C PRO A 196 7.30 25.33 22.72
N SER A 197 7.26 25.52 24.04
CA SER A 197 8.43 25.32 24.91
C SER A 197 8.39 23.96 25.62
N GLU A 198 7.23 23.31 25.62
CA GLU A 198 6.97 22.02 26.23
C GLU A 198 7.53 20.87 25.38
N GLY A 199 7.94 19.76 26.03
CA GLY A 199 8.28 18.51 25.33
C GLY A 199 7.07 17.88 24.60
N ALA A 200 7.25 16.72 23.97
CA ALA A 200 6.14 16.01 23.33
C ALA A 200 5.03 15.64 24.33
N VAL A 201 3.79 15.49 23.87
CA VAL A 201 2.65 15.04 24.70
C VAL A 201 2.95 13.65 25.28
N ASP A 202 3.31 12.70 24.43
CA ASP A 202 3.78 11.37 24.81
C ASP A 202 5.19 11.13 24.21
N PRO A 203 6.27 11.29 24.99
CA PRO A 203 7.63 11.02 24.54
C PRO A 203 7.90 9.56 24.16
N THR A 204 7.00 8.62 24.48
CA THR A 204 7.13 7.20 24.08
C THR A 204 6.69 6.98 22.63
N VAL A 205 5.91 7.89 22.05
CA VAL A 205 5.54 7.85 20.64
C VAL A 205 6.69 8.40 19.81
N LYS A 206 7.31 7.53 19.02
CA LYS A 206 8.43 7.86 18.14
C LYS A 206 8.07 7.60 16.68
N MET A 207 8.19 8.63 15.85
CA MET A 207 8.03 8.53 14.40
C MET A 207 9.41 8.52 13.73
N ALA A 208 9.63 7.64 12.76
CA ALA A 208 10.80 7.69 11.89
C ALA A 208 10.47 8.47 10.62
N VAL A 209 11.30 9.45 10.27
CA VAL A 209 11.23 10.16 8.98
C VAL A 209 12.45 9.76 8.17
N LEU A 210 12.25 9.14 7.01
CA LEU A 210 13.32 8.73 6.10
C LEU A 210 13.39 9.75 4.95
N ASP A 211 14.34 10.69 5.01
CA ASP A 211 14.38 11.83 4.08
C ASP A 211 15.82 12.38 3.86
N GLY A 212 15.94 13.63 3.41
CA GLY A 212 17.17 14.31 3.04
C GLY A 212 18.04 14.81 4.20
N GLY A 213 17.61 14.62 5.43
CA GLY A 213 18.34 14.99 6.65
C GLY A 213 17.74 16.16 7.42
N LEU A 214 18.23 16.36 8.64
CA LEU A 214 17.81 17.43 9.53
C LEU A 214 19.02 18.04 10.25
N PRO A 215 19.14 19.38 10.35
CA PRO A 215 20.18 20.00 11.17
C PRO A 215 20.05 19.62 12.66
N GLN A 216 21.15 19.24 13.31
CA GLN A 216 21.13 18.78 14.71
C GLN A 216 20.66 19.85 15.70
N ASP A 217 21.10 21.09 15.52
CA ASP A 217 20.79 22.22 16.42
C ASP A 217 19.70 23.14 15.86
N GLY A 218 18.77 22.58 15.09
CA GLY A 218 17.65 23.30 14.50
C GLY A 218 16.56 23.68 15.52
N PRO A 219 15.58 24.52 15.13
CA PRO A 219 14.49 24.95 16.01
C PRO A 219 13.58 23.81 16.47
N MET A 220 13.63 22.65 15.81
CA MET A 220 12.89 21.44 16.18
C MET A 220 13.69 20.45 17.06
N ALA A 221 14.94 20.79 17.42
CA ALA A 221 15.79 19.95 18.28
C ALA A 221 15.13 19.52 19.61
N PRO A 222 14.17 20.24 20.22
CA PRO A 222 13.47 19.71 21.41
C PRO A 222 12.68 18.41 21.16
N TRP A 223 12.19 18.19 19.93
CA TRP A 223 11.32 17.04 19.60
C TRP A 223 11.86 16.13 18.48
N ALA A 224 12.90 16.55 17.78
CA ALA A 224 13.51 15.78 16.69
C ALA A 224 14.97 15.44 16.98
N ARG A 225 15.40 14.26 16.53
CA ARG A 225 16.80 13.81 16.53
C ARG A 225 17.22 13.49 15.12
N SER A 226 18.39 13.96 14.72
CA SER A 226 18.95 13.71 13.40
C SER A 226 19.92 12.54 13.46
N HIS A 227 19.77 11.60 12.52
CA HIS A 227 20.55 10.38 12.39
C HIS A 227 21.06 10.25 10.96
N GLU A 228 22.32 9.85 10.82
CA GLU A 228 22.94 9.61 9.52
C GLU A 228 22.70 8.16 9.08
N GLY A 229 22.24 7.96 7.84
CA GLY A 229 22.10 6.64 7.26
C GLY A 229 23.45 5.95 7.03
N PRO A 230 23.49 4.61 6.93
CA PRO A 230 24.73 3.90 6.71
C PRO A 230 25.37 4.30 5.36
N LYS A 231 26.65 4.66 5.38
CA LYS A 231 27.42 5.06 4.17
C LYS A 231 26.75 6.17 3.37
N VAL A 232 26.02 7.06 4.03
CA VAL A 232 25.45 8.25 3.38
C VAL A 232 26.55 9.26 3.10
N GLY A 233 26.59 9.79 1.88
CA GLY A 233 27.58 10.79 1.46
C GLY A 233 27.32 12.18 2.03
N THR A 234 27.87 13.21 1.38
CA THR A 234 27.69 14.61 1.79
C THR A 234 26.22 15.03 1.75
N ALA A 235 25.83 15.92 2.66
CA ALA A 235 24.49 16.50 2.69
C ALA A 235 24.38 17.71 1.76
N THR A 236 23.24 17.85 1.09
CA THR A 236 22.92 19.01 0.24
C THR A 236 21.92 19.92 0.94
N SER A 237 22.05 21.24 0.77
CA SER A 237 21.11 22.21 1.35
C SER A 237 19.65 21.93 0.97
N ASN A 238 19.38 21.64 -0.31
CA ASN A 238 18.02 21.37 -0.79
C ASN A 238 17.38 20.15 -0.10
N TYR A 239 18.19 19.14 0.22
CA TYR A 239 17.72 17.91 0.84
C TYR A 239 17.48 18.10 2.35
N LEU A 240 18.33 18.91 3.00
CA LEU A 240 18.13 19.33 4.38
C LEU A 240 16.89 20.24 4.52
N ASP A 241 16.64 21.14 3.56
CA ASP A 241 15.46 22.00 3.56
C ASP A 241 14.18 21.17 3.40
N HIS A 242 14.19 20.17 2.51
CA HIS A 242 13.07 19.26 2.37
C HIS A 242 12.86 18.43 3.65
N GLY A 243 13.93 17.86 4.20
CA GLY A 243 13.86 17.09 5.44
C GLY A 243 13.39 17.90 6.64
N HIS A 244 13.76 19.19 6.73
CA HIS A 244 13.21 20.14 7.71
C HIS A 244 11.70 20.32 7.55
N ASN A 245 11.21 20.61 6.34
CA ASN A 245 9.78 20.79 6.08
C ASN A 245 8.96 19.51 6.35
N VAL A 246 9.47 18.34 5.95
CA VAL A 246 8.84 17.04 6.25
C VAL A 246 8.77 16.78 7.76
N THR A 247 9.85 17.08 8.48
CA THR A 247 9.90 16.93 9.96
C THR A 247 8.92 17.89 10.63
N SER A 248 8.83 19.14 10.16
CA SER A 248 7.85 20.11 10.64
C SER A 248 6.43 19.62 10.44
N ALA A 249 6.11 19.06 9.27
CA ALA A 249 4.78 18.50 9.00
C ALA A 249 4.48 17.28 9.90
N ALA A 250 5.46 16.41 10.15
CA ALA A 250 5.29 15.26 11.06
C ALA A 250 5.04 15.69 12.51
N LEU A 251 5.72 16.73 12.99
CA LEU A 251 5.57 17.23 14.37
C LEU A 251 4.29 18.05 14.55
N PHE A 252 4.02 18.97 13.62
CA PHE A 252 3.05 20.05 13.83
C PHE A 252 1.86 20.02 12.87
N GLY A 253 1.94 19.32 11.74
CA GLY A 253 1.00 19.47 10.64
C GLY A 253 1.15 20.84 9.96
N PRO A 254 0.12 21.33 9.22
CA PRO A 254 0.15 22.66 8.62
C PRO A 254 0.11 23.73 9.70
N LEU A 255 1.07 24.66 9.67
CA LEU A 255 1.10 25.79 10.61
C LEU A 255 0.30 26.99 10.07
N ILE A 256 -0.11 27.86 10.98
CA ILE A 256 -0.72 29.14 10.65
C ILE A 256 0.26 30.25 11.03
N PRO A 257 0.70 31.10 10.09
CA PRO A 257 1.59 32.23 10.38
C PRO A 257 1.08 33.11 11.51
N GLY A 258 1.98 33.58 12.38
CA GLY A 258 1.67 34.39 13.57
C GLY A 258 0.92 33.66 14.70
N GLN A 259 0.56 32.38 14.54
CA GLN A 259 -0.07 31.60 15.61
C GLN A 259 0.92 30.68 16.31
N ARG A 260 0.58 30.27 17.53
CA ARG A 260 1.36 29.28 18.27
C ARG A 260 1.17 27.89 17.63
N ALA A 261 2.26 27.21 17.32
CA ALA A 261 2.23 25.85 16.82
C ALA A 261 1.68 24.89 17.90
N PRO A 262 0.94 23.83 17.50
CA PRO A 262 0.44 22.84 18.45
C PRO A 262 1.60 22.09 19.12
N ARG A 263 1.39 21.62 20.35
CA ARG A 263 2.36 20.73 21.01
C ARG A 263 2.48 19.42 20.21
N PRO A 264 3.69 18.95 19.85
CA PRO A 264 3.85 17.68 19.15
C PRO A 264 3.32 16.49 19.97
N TYR A 265 2.65 15.55 19.31
CA TYR A 265 2.13 14.35 19.98
C TYR A 265 3.23 13.41 20.45
N GLY A 266 4.30 13.31 19.69
CA GLY A 266 5.46 12.47 19.96
C GLY A 266 6.76 13.12 19.49
N THR A 267 7.83 12.33 19.42
CA THR A 267 9.14 12.76 18.91
C THR A 267 9.43 12.17 17.54
N VAL A 268 10.37 12.79 16.80
CA VAL A 268 10.82 12.31 15.48
C VAL A 268 12.27 11.88 15.53
N ASP A 269 12.56 10.68 15.04
CA ASP A 269 13.89 10.26 14.62
C ASP A 269 14.00 10.46 13.10
N HIS A 270 14.76 11.46 12.67
CA HIS A 270 14.99 11.77 11.27
C HIS A 270 16.23 11.04 10.78
N PHE A 271 16.08 10.12 9.83
CA PHE A 271 17.18 9.40 9.22
C PHE A 271 17.47 9.96 7.82
N ARG A 272 18.70 10.43 7.62
CA ARG A 272 19.15 10.87 6.30
C ARG A 272 19.47 9.67 5.41
N VAL A 273 18.71 9.50 4.33
CA VAL A 273 18.87 8.37 3.39
C VAL A 273 19.37 8.79 2.00
N VAL A 274 19.30 10.09 1.70
CA VAL A 274 19.73 10.70 0.43
C VAL A 274 21.00 11.53 0.63
N ASP A 275 21.89 11.50 -0.36
CA ASP A 275 23.16 12.21 -0.43
C ASP A 275 23.31 13.00 -1.73
N GLU A 276 24.31 13.90 -1.76
CA GLU A 276 24.45 14.97 -2.74
C GLU A 276 24.70 14.54 -4.20
N ASP A 277 25.19 13.34 -4.47
CA ASP A 277 25.72 12.96 -5.78
C ASP A 277 24.61 12.79 -6.85
N PRO A 278 24.36 13.81 -7.70
CA PRO A 278 23.23 13.82 -8.63
C PRO A 278 23.54 13.06 -9.94
N GLU A 279 24.81 12.75 -10.17
CA GLU A 279 25.32 11.99 -11.32
C GLU A 279 25.38 10.48 -11.01
N ASP A 280 25.05 10.10 -9.77
CA ASP A 280 25.12 8.71 -9.37
C ASP A 280 23.87 7.93 -9.80
N ASP A 281 24.00 7.26 -10.94
CA ASP A 281 22.94 6.42 -11.51
C ASP A 281 22.45 5.28 -10.58
N LEU A 282 23.20 4.92 -9.53
CA LEU A 282 22.86 3.87 -8.56
C LEU A 282 22.31 4.42 -7.24
N ALA A 283 22.11 5.73 -7.13
CA ALA A 283 21.57 6.39 -5.92
C ALA A 283 20.27 5.75 -5.44
N LEU A 284 19.37 5.39 -6.36
CA LEU A 284 18.11 4.73 -6.06
C LEU A 284 18.30 3.45 -5.24
N TYR A 285 19.28 2.63 -5.61
CA TYR A 285 19.52 1.33 -5.00
C TYR A 285 20.25 1.45 -3.66
N ARG A 286 21.25 2.34 -3.58
CA ARG A 286 21.92 2.62 -2.30
C ARG A 286 20.95 3.24 -1.28
N THR A 287 20.05 4.10 -1.72
CA THR A 287 19.00 4.68 -0.86
C THR A 287 18.09 3.59 -0.32
N LEU A 288 17.67 2.64 -1.15
CA LEU A 288 16.84 1.54 -0.67
C LEU A 288 17.58 0.61 0.31
N ASP A 289 18.86 0.30 0.08
CA ASP A 289 19.68 -0.50 1.00
C ASP A 289 19.85 0.19 2.36
N ARG A 290 20.00 1.53 2.37
CA ARG A 290 19.99 2.34 3.59
C ARG A 290 18.66 2.23 4.31
N ILE A 291 17.54 2.37 3.59
CA ILE A 291 16.19 2.24 4.15
C ILE A 291 16.00 0.85 4.76
N ASP A 292 16.38 -0.22 4.04
CA ASP A 292 16.29 -1.59 4.55
C ASP A 292 17.04 -1.76 5.87
N THR A 293 18.26 -1.23 5.92
CA THR A 293 19.10 -1.28 7.12
C THR A 293 18.49 -0.51 8.28
N ILE A 294 17.98 0.69 8.04
CA ILE A 294 17.31 1.49 9.07
C ILE A 294 16.06 0.78 9.60
N LEU A 295 15.21 0.23 8.71
CA LEU A 295 14.00 -0.49 9.09
C LEU A 295 14.29 -1.78 9.86
N ARG A 296 15.44 -2.41 9.61
CA ARG A 296 15.88 -3.60 10.35
C ARG A 296 16.40 -3.23 11.74
N ASP A 297 17.23 -2.21 11.83
CA ASP A 297 17.96 -1.87 13.05
C ASP A 297 17.12 -1.01 14.01
N ASN A 298 16.05 -0.37 13.50
CA ASN A 298 15.19 0.54 14.25
C ASN A 298 13.71 0.12 14.13
N PRO A 299 13.12 -0.51 15.16
CA PRO A 299 11.75 -1.04 15.10
C PRO A 299 10.69 0.04 15.41
N HIS A 300 10.68 1.14 14.65
CA HIS A 300 9.66 2.18 14.78
C HIS A 300 8.27 1.68 14.34
N GLU A 301 7.24 1.99 15.12
CA GLU A 301 5.84 1.70 14.79
C GLU A 301 5.29 2.65 13.70
N PHE A 302 5.78 3.89 13.66
CA PHE A 302 5.31 4.95 12.77
C PHE A 302 6.46 5.41 11.88
N ILE A 303 6.30 5.31 10.57
CA ILE A 303 7.35 5.64 9.60
C ILE A 303 6.74 6.51 8.50
N ASN A 304 7.45 7.55 8.08
CA ASN A 304 7.11 8.33 6.89
C ASN A 304 8.20 8.21 5.84
N LEU A 305 7.78 8.01 4.59
CA LEU A 305 8.63 8.04 3.41
C LEU A 305 8.07 9.05 2.39
N SER A 306 8.74 10.19 2.24
CA SER A 306 8.37 11.26 1.30
C SER A 306 9.25 11.29 0.04
N LEU A 307 9.85 10.14 -0.29
CA LEU A 307 10.74 9.94 -1.44
C LEU A 307 10.52 8.57 -2.08
N GLY A 308 10.99 8.39 -3.31
CA GLY A 308 10.89 7.12 -4.03
C GLY A 308 11.35 7.28 -5.48
N PRO A 309 11.26 6.24 -6.31
CA PRO A 309 11.47 6.36 -7.74
C PRO A 309 10.56 7.42 -8.37
N ASP A 310 11.07 8.17 -9.35
CA ASP A 310 10.26 9.02 -10.21
C ASP A 310 9.65 8.19 -11.35
N LEU A 311 8.78 7.26 -10.98
CA LEU A 311 8.19 6.30 -11.89
C LEU A 311 6.72 6.05 -11.52
N PRO A 312 5.77 6.29 -12.45
CA PRO A 312 4.39 5.84 -12.25
C PRO A 312 4.34 4.32 -12.22
N ILE A 313 3.34 3.77 -11.55
CA ILE A 313 3.23 2.33 -11.34
C ILE A 313 2.85 1.61 -12.64
N GLU A 314 3.31 0.36 -12.76
CA GLU A 314 2.95 -0.57 -13.85
C GLU A 314 2.16 -1.74 -13.29
N ASP A 315 1.20 -2.30 -14.04
CA ASP A 315 0.32 -3.37 -13.54
C ASP A 315 0.93 -4.78 -13.65
N ASP A 316 1.90 -4.96 -14.55
CA ASP A 316 2.45 -6.27 -14.88
C ASP A 316 3.75 -6.62 -14.14
N GLU A 317 4.32 -5.68 -13.39
CA GLU A 317 5.57 -5.84 -12.66
C GLU A 317 5.51 -5.15 -11.29
N ILE A 318 6.09 -5.78 -10.28
CA ILE A 318 6.24 -5.18 -8.95
C ILE A 318 7.63 -4.55 -8.87
N HIS A 319 7.68 -3.26 -8.54
CA HIS A 319 8.95 -2.56 -8.33
C HIS A 319 9.64 -3.06 -7.04
N PRO A 320 10.99 -3.20 -7.02
CA PRO A 320 11.70 -3.69 -5.83
C PRO A 320 11.43 -2.89 -4.55
N TRP A 321 11.32 -1.56 -4.65
CA TRP A 321 10.92 -0.69 -3.55
C TRP A 321 9.59 -1.10 -2.91
N THR A 322 8.56 -1.33 -3.72
CA THR A 322 7.24 -1.76 -3.24
C THR A 322 7.33 -3.13 -2.55
N ALA A 323 7.99 -4.09 -3.20
CA ALA A 323 8.12 -5.44 -2.67
C ALA A 323 8.88 -5.48 -1.33
N LEU A 324 9.96 -4.70 -1.21
CA LEU A 324 10.74 -4.60 0.02
C LEU A 324 9.90 -3.97 1.15
N LEU A 325 9.29 -2.81 0.90
CA LEU A 325 8.52 -2.10 1.92
C LEU A 325 7.30 -2.90 2.37
N ASP A 326 6.55 -3.53 1.46
CA ASP A 326 5.43 -4.39 1.85
C ASP A 326 5.88 -5.58 2.71
N SER A 327 7.08 -6.12 2.49
CA SER A 327 7.61 -7.21 3.32
C SER A 327 7.84 -6.79 4.78
N TRP A 328 8.27 -5.54 5.00
CA TRP A 328 8.43 -4.95 6.34
C TRP A 328 7.09 -4.62 7.02
N LEU A 329 6.01 -4.50 6.24
CA LEU A 329 4.68 -4.13 6.74
C LEU A 329 3.73 -5.34 6.86
N ALA A 330 4.14 -6.51 6.37
CA ALA A 330 3.30 -7.69 6.26
C ALA A 330 2.83 -8.24 7.63
N ASP A 331 3.49 -7.88 8.73
CA ASP A 331 3.10 -8.30 10.09
C ASP A 331 2.13 -7.33 10.79
N GLY A 332 1.85 -6.17 10.19
CA GLY A 332 0.91 -5.18 10.73
C GLY A 332 1.39 -4.43 11.98
N LYS A 333 2.66 -4.57 12.36
CA LYS A 333 3.26 -3.90 13.54
C LYS A 333 3.83 -2.51 13.22
N ARG A 334 3.74 -2.09 11.96
CA ARG A 334 4.24 -0.81 11.48
C ARG A 334 3.20 -0.14 10.61
N LEU A 335 3.06 1.17 10.75
CA LEU A 335 2.31 2.04 9.87
C LEU A 335 3.30 2.93 9.13
N LEU A 336 3.43 2.67 7.82
CA LEU A 336 4.20 3.49 6.90
C LEU A 336 3.27 4.38 6.08
N THR A 337 3.49 5.70 6.12
CA THR A 337 2.89 6.65 5.18
C THR A 337 3.84 6.92 4.01
N ILE A 338 3.30 6.91 2.79
CA ILE A 338 4.05 7.14 1.57
C ILE A 338 3.39 8.26 0.76
N ALA A 339 4.16 9.26 0.35
CA ALA A 339 3.69 10.30 -0.55
C ALA A 339 3.30 9.73 -1.93
N ALA A 340 2.07 9.99 -2.38
CA ALA A 340 1.52 9.39 -3.60
C ALA A 340 2.24 9.79 -4.91
N GLY A 341 2.95 10.92 -4.90
CA GLY A 341 3.58 11.51 -6.09
C GLY A 341 2.94 12.84 -6.47
N ASN A 342 3.69 13.69 -7.19
CA ASN A 342 3.26 15.03 -7.58
C ASN A 342 3.12 15.19 -9.11
N ASN A 343 2.86 14.09 -9.82
CA ASN A 343 2.74 14.00 -11.27
C ASN A 343 1.28 14.08 -11.78
N GLY A 344 0.34 14.56 -10.97
CA GLY A 344 -1.10 14.57 -11.27
C GLY A 344 -1.53 15.42 -12.48
N GLU A 345 -0.66 16.32 -12.95
CA GLU A 345 -0.86 17.12 -14.17
C GLU A 345 -0.34 16.45 -15.45
N LEU A 346 0.39 15.34 -15.32
CA LEU A 346 0.85 14.57 -16.49
C LEU A 346 -0.34 13.90 -17.20
N ASP A 347 -0.09 13.37 -18.40
CA ASP A 347 -1.14 12.75 -19.20
C ASP A 347 -1.75 11.52 -18.48
N ARG A 348 -3.06 11.59 -18.25
CA ARG A 348 -3.82 10.52 -17.58
C ARG A 348 -3.98 9.29 -18.47
N ALA A 349 -4.14 9.47 -19.79
CA ALA A 349 -4.44 8.38 -20.72
C ALA A 349 -3.25 7.41 -20.86
N SER A 350 -2.03 7.92 -20.85
CA SER A 350 -0.79 7.13 -20.83
C SER A 350 -0.45 6.54 -19.45
N GLY A 351 -1.22 6.87 -18.41
CA GLY A 351 -0.94 6.44 -17.03
C GLY A 351 0.17 7.24 -16.34
N ASN A 352 0.72 8.28 -16.99
CA ASN A 352 1.79 9.08 -16.41
C ASN A 352 1.35 9.92 -15.20
N ALA A 353 0.05 10.14 -15.00
CA ALA A 353 -0.50 10.80 -13.81
C ALA A 353 -0.74 9.85 -12.62
N ARG A 354 -0.54 8.53 -12.81
CA ARG A 354 -0.83 7.53 -11.78
C ARG A 354 0.11 7.70 -10.59
N VAL A 355 -0.33 7.21 -9.43
CA VAL A 355 0.49 7.10 -8.21
C VAL A 355 1.86 6.53 -8.53
N GLN A 356 2.89 7.07 -7.89
CA GLN A 356 4.28 6.71 -8.14
C GLN A 356 4.76 5.63 -7.18
N VAL A 357 5.75 4.85 -7.60
CA VAL A 357 6.41 3.90 -6.71
C VAL A 357 7.05 4.65 -5.52
N PRO A 358 6.98 4.12 -4.27
CA PRO A 358 6.33 2.89 -3.83
C PRO A 358 4.94 3.08 -3.20
N SER A 359 4.20 4.13 -3.55
CA SER A 359 2.86 4.39 -2.98
C SER A 359 1.79 3.38 -3.41
N ASP A 360 2.14 2.47 -4.30
CA ASP A 360 1.40 1.25 -4.66
C ASP A 360 1.51 0.10 -3.65
N CYS A 361 2.25 0.25 -2.55
CA CYS A 361 2.29 -0.72 -1.47
C CYS A 361 0.86 -1.02 -0.96
N VAL A 362 0.55 -2.30 -0.79
CA VAL A 362 -0.77 -2.76 -0.33
C VAL A 362 -0.90 -2.70 1.19
N ASN A 363 0.21 -2.78 1.92
CA ASN A 363 0.22 -2.73 3.38
C ASN A 363 0.44 -1.31 3.92
N ALA A 364 1.08 -0.42 3.15
CA ALA A 364 1.29 0.98 3.52
C ALA A 364 0.01 1.84 3.41
N LEU A 365 0.08 3.10 3.87
CA LEU A 365 -0.92 4.14 3.63
C LEU A 365 -0.35 5.17 2.64
N ALA A 366 -0.82 5.14 1.41
CA ALA A 366 -0.49 6.09 0.36
C ALA A 366 -1.32 7.37 0.53
N VAL A 367 -0.64 8.50 0.65
CA VAL A 367 -1.25 9.77 0.99
C VAL A 367 -1.11 10.74 -0.17
N GLY A 368 -2.24 11.14 -0.74
CA GLY A 368 -2.32 12.24 -1.71
C GLY A 368 -2.47 13.58 -1.01
N ALA A 369 -2.54 14.66 -1.79
CA ALA A 369 -2.71 16.02 -1.28
C ALA A 369 -4.11 16.56 -1.57
N ALA A 370 -4.75 17.14 -0.55
CA ALA A 370 -5.93 17.99 -0.68
C ALA A 370 -5.53 19.46 -0.77
N ASP A 371 -6.31 20.25 -1.51
CA ASP A 371 -6.08 21.67 -1.78
C ASP A 371 -6.47 22.61 -0.62
N SER A 372 -7.30 22.15 0.32
CA SER A 372 -7.79 22.97 1.42
C SER A 372 -7.99 22.20 2.72
N THR A 373 -7.85 22.91 3.84
CA THR A 373 -8.24 22.44 5.18
C THR A 373 -9.77 22.51 5.41
N ARG A 374 -10.50 23.24 4.56
CA ARG A 374 -11.94 23.49 4.70
C ARG A 374 -12.80 22.33 4.17
N PRO A 375 -14.11 22.27 4.52
CA PRO A 375 -15.00 21.19 4.06
C PRO A 375 -15.14 21.07 2.54
N SER A 376 -14.98 22.17 1.80
CA SER A 376 -15.07 22.19 0.33
C SER A 376 -13.73 21.86 -0.36
N TRP A 377 -13.00 20.87 0.17
CA TRP A 377 -11.71 20.44 -0.36
C TRP A 377 -11.86 19.58 -1.64
N ARG A 378 -10.82 19.59 -2.47
CA ARG A 378 -10.63 18.68 -3.60
C ARG A 378 -9.21 18.11 -3.58
N ARG A 379 -8.94 17.13 -4.45
CA ARG A 379 -7.56 16.71 -4.72
C ARG A 379 -6.78 17.90 -5.29
N ALA A 380 -5.62 18.20 -4.71
CA ALA A 380 -4.72 19.21 -5.23
C ALA A 380 -4.25 18.85 -6.64
N PHE A 381 -4.13 19.84 -7.53
CA PHE A 381 -3.93 19.61 -8.96
C PHE A 381 -2.72 18.71 -9.28
N TYR A 382 -1.62 18.90 -8.54
CA TYR A 382 -0.37 18.16 -8.68
C TYR A 382 -0.41 16.74 -8.10
N SER A 383 -1.32 16.43 -7.16
CA SER A 383 -1.32 15.12 -6.48
C SER A 383 -1.57 14.00 -7.48
N ALA A 384 -0.75 12.96 -7.46
CA ALA A 384 -0.96 11.78 -8.31
C ALA A 384 -2.36 11.16 -8.12
N VAL A 385 -2.86 10.52 -9.16
CA VAL A 385 -4.19 9.88 -9.19
C VAL A 385 -4.07 8.36 -9.22
N GLY A 386 -5.13 7.66 -8.86
CA GLY A 386 -5.28 6.22 -9.07
C GLY A 386 -5.69 5.85 -10.50
N PRO A 387 -6.12 4.59 -10.70
CA PRO A 387 -6.11 3.52 -9.70
C PRO A 387 -4.69 3.02 -9.39
N GLY A 388 -4.56 2.35 -8.25
CA GLY A 388 -3.41 1.50 -7.95
C GLY A 388 -3.38 0.23 -8.81
N ARG A 389 -2.56 -0.75 -8.42
CA ARG A 389 -2.58 -2.08 -9.04
C ARG A 389 -3.72 -2.93 -8.48
N CYS A 390 -4.08 -4.01 -9.17
CA CYS A 390 -4.94 -5.05 -8.60
C CYS A 390 -4.07 -6.22 -8.11
N PRO A 391 -4.05 -6.52 -6.80
CA PRO A 391 -4.74 -5.87 -5.67
C PRO A 391 -4.07 -4.55 -5.21
N GLY A 392 -4.82 -3.67 -4.56
CA GLY A 392 -4.40 -2.33 -4.13
C GLY A 392 -5.01 -1.20 -4.97
N MET A 393 -6.25 -1.37 -5.44
CA MET A 393 -6.84 -0.55 -6.51
C MET A 393 -7.17 0.88 -6.09
N VAL A 394 -7.61 1.09 -4.85
CA VAL A 394 -7.93 2.45 -4.36
C VAL A 394 -6.64 3.13 -3.95
N LYS A 395 -6.14 4.03 -4.81
CA LYS A 395 -4.97 4.87 -4.58
C LYS A 395 -5.23 6.31 -5.07
N PRO A 396 -4.67 7.37 -4.43
CA PRO A 396 -4.10 7.32 -3.08
C PRO A 396 -5.11 6.71 -2.09
N ASP A 397 -4.66 6.12 -0.98
CA ASP A 397 -5.63 5.51 -0.03
C ASP A 397 -6.49 6.61 0.59
N VAL A 398 -5.88 7.72 0.94
CA VAL A 398 -6.51 8.92 1.52
C VAL A 398 -5.80 10.18 1.01
N LEU A 399 -6.46 11.32 1.16
CA LEU A 399 -5.84 12.63 1.04
C LEU A 399 -5.58 13.22 2.43
N SER A 400 -4.52 14.01 2.56
CA SER A 400 -4.36 14.97 3.66
C SER A 400 -4.04 16.33 3.06
N PHE A 401 -4.29 17.42 3.78
CA PHE A 401 -3.94 18.74 3.27
C PHE A 401 -2.44 18.80 2.95
N GLY A 402 -2.11 19.18 1.72
CA GLY A 402 -0.73 19.25 1.22
C GLY A 402 -0.35 20.63 0.69
N GLY A 403 -1.25 21.61 0.78
CA GLY A 403 -1.09 22.95 0.24
C GLY A 403 -1.61 23.10 -1.19
N ASP A 404 -2.02 24.32 -1.51
CA ASP A 404 -2.36 24.82 -2.84
C ASP A 404 -1.74 26.22 -3.03
N ARG A 405 -1.75 26.74 -4.26
CA ARG A 405 -1.30 28.10 -4.57
C ARG A 405 -2.04 29.18 -3.76
N GLN A 406 -3.32 28.95 -3.43
CA GLN A 406 -4.13 29.90 -2.65
C GLN A 406 -4.10 29.63 -1.14
N GLU A 407 -3.86 28.38 -0.75
CA GLU A 407 -3.77 27.94 0.65
C GLU A 407 -2.45 27.17 0.82
N PRO A 408 -1.29 27.86 0.98
CA PRO A 408 0.00 27.19 1.07
C PRO A 408 0.14 26.35 2.35
N PHE A 409 1.02 25.35 2.31
CA PHE A 409 1.43 24.63 3.51
C PHE A 409 2.59 25.39 4.18
N PHE A 410 2.39 25.86 5.41
CA PHE A 410 3.43 26.56 6.18
C PHE A 410 4.13 25.64 7.18
N PHE A 411 5.43 25.87 7.36
CA PHE A 411 6.29 25.09 8.27
C PHE A 411 6.96 25.99 9.33
N ALA A 412 7.61 25.35 10.29
CA ALA A 412 8.48 26.02 11.24
C ALA A 412 9.60 26.77 10.50
N ALA A 413 9.89 28.00 10.91
CA ALA A 413 10.98 28.77 10.30
C ALA A 413 12.31 28.01 10.46
N PRO A 414 13.16 27.93 9.41
CA PRO A 414 14.51 27.39 9.54
C PRO A 414 15.34 28.19 10.54
N TYR A 415 16.43 27.60 11.03
CA TYR A 415 17.33 28.27 11.97
C TYR A 415 17.82 29.62 11.41
N GLY A 416 17.71 30.68 12.21
CA GLY A 416 18.14 32.03 11.84
C GLY A 416 17.18 32.80 10.91
N GLN A 417 16.02 32.24 10.55
CA GLN A 417 15.00 32.93 9.74
C GLN A 417 13.82 33.41 10.60
N SER A 418 13.29 34.60 10.31
CA SER A 418 12.14 35.19 11.00
C SER A 418 10.79 34.96 10.29
N ALA A 419 10.82 34.55 9.02
CA ALA A 419 9.65 34.24 8.22
C ALA A 419 9.47 32.72 8.11
N PRO A 420 8.22 32.21 8.08
CA PRO A 420 7.98 30.80 7.87
C PRO A 420 8.35 30.39 6.45
N SER A 421 8.77 29.13 6.28
CA SER A 421 8.84 28.53 4.95
C SER A 421 7.44 28.08 4.51
N MET A 422 7.18 28.13 3.21
CA MET A 422 5.97 27.60 2.60
C MET A 422 6.28 26.77 1.36
N SER A 423 5.45 25.76 1.12
CA SER A 423 5.52 24.89 -0.05
C SER A 423 4.19 24.16 -0.24
N LEU A 424 4.12 23.31 -1.26
CA LEU A 424 3.01 22.40 -1.53
C LEU A 424 3.57 21.04 -1.98
N GLY A 425 2.87 19.95 -1.68
CA GLY A 425 3.32 18.62 -2.10
C GLY A 425 2.77 17.48 -1.25
N THR A 426 2.68 16.30 -1.89
CA THR A 426 2.36 15.05 -1.18
C THR A 426 3.41 14.66 -0.15
N SER A 427 4.65 15.17 -0.31
CA SER A 427 5.74 15.02 0.68
C SER A 427 5.40 15.60 2.05
N PHE A 428 4.44 16.53 2.15
CA PHE A 428 4.01 17.17 3.40
C PHE A 428 2.64 16.67 3.88
N SER A 429 1.77 16.26 2.96
CA SER A 429 0.50 15.61 3.34
C SER A 429 0.73 14.24 3.97
N SER A 430 1.70 13.46 3.48
CA SER A 430 2.09 12.14 4.01
C SER A 430 2.50 12.16 5.49
N PRO A 431 3.49 12.95 5.93
CA PRO A 431 3.86 13.03 7.35
C PRO A 431 2.74 13.65 8.21
N SER A 432 1.91 14.54 7.65
CA SER A 432 0.75 15.09 8.36
C SER A 432 -0.31 14.02 8.65
N ALA A 433 -0.50 13.07 7.74
CA ALA A 433 -1.36 11.90 7.98
C ALA A 433 -0.79 10.98 9.06
N LEU A 434 0.53 10.73 9.05
CA LEU A 434 1.19 9.92 10.09
C LEU A 434 1.05 10.57 11.47
N ARG A 435 1.13 11.89 11.54
CA ARG A 435 0.92 12.68 12.77
C ARG A 435 -0.42 12.38 13.42
N MET A 436 -1.49 12.17 12.66
CA MET A 436 -2.80 11.81 13.22
C MET A 436 -2.78 10.44 13.90
N ALA A 437 -2.14 9.44 13.28
CA ALA A 437 -1.97 8.13 13.93
C ALA A 437 -1.14 8.23 15.22
N ALA A 438 -0.06 9.02 15.20
CA ALA A 438 0.75 9.29 16.39
C ALA A 438 -0.06 9.99 17.49
N GLY A 439 -0.94 10.92 17.14
CA GLY A 439 -1.85 11.59 18.07
C GLY A 439 -2.85 10.63 18.72
N ILE A 440 -3.46 9.74 17.94
CA ILE A 440 -4.38 8.73 18.46
C ILE A 440 -3.62 7.77 19.40
N ARG A 441 -2.40 7.36 19.04
CA ARG A 441 -1.51 6.52 19.86
C ARG A 441 -1.08 7.19 21.17
N ALA A 442 -0.84 8.50 21.15
CA ALA A 442 -0.52 9.28 22.35
C ALA A 442 -1.75 9.41 23.27
N HIS A 443 -2.94 9.53 22.69
CA HIS A 443 -4.19 9.67 23.46
C HIS A 443 -4.63 8.36 24.12
N PHE A 444 -4.70 7.26 23.36
CA PHE A 444 -5.21 5.96 23.84
C PHE A 444 -4.13 4.97 24.29
N GLY A 445 -2.86 5.38 24.30
CA GLY A 445 -1.76 4.45 24.57
C GLY A 445 -1.68 3.34 23.52
N SER A 446 -1.15 2.17 23.90
CA SER A 446 -0.94 1.03 22.99
C SER A 446 -2.19 0.18 22.74
N ALA A 447 -3.39 0.67 23.08
CA ALA A 447 -4.63 -0.09 22.92
C ALA A 447 -4.95 -0.40 21.45
N LEU A 448 -4.55 0.48 20.53
CA LEU A 448 -4.74 0.30 19.09
C LEU A 448 -3.41 -0.08 18.42
N SER A 449 -3.44 -1.19 17.68
CA SER A 449 -2.31 -1.60 16.83
C SER A 449 -2.11 -0.62 15.66
N PRO A 450 -0.90 -0.53 15.05
CA PRO A 450 -0.68 0.28 13.86
C PRO A 450 -1.64 -0.02 12.70
N LEU A 451 -2.01 -1.30 12.51
CA LEU A 451 -3.03 -1.69 11.54
C LEU A 451 -4.43 -1.15 11.89
N ALA A 452 -4.80 -1.14 13.17
CA ALA A 452 -6.05 -0.54 13.61
C ALA A 452 -6.06 0.98 13.46
N LEU A 453 -4.91 1.65 13.67
CA LEU A 453 -4.75 3.08 13.39
C LEU A 453 -4.94 3.36 11.90
N LYS A 454 -4.33 2.56 10.99
CA LYS A 454 -4.59 2.65 9.55
C LYS A 454 -6.09 2.53 9.24
N ALA A 455 -6.76 1.52 9.80
CA ALA A 455 -8.18 1.30 9.59
C ALA A 455 -9.03 2.47 10.11
N LEU A 456 -8.68 3.04 11.26
CA LEU A 456 -9.37 4.18 11.85
C LEU A 456 -9.19 5.46 11.01
N LEU A 457 -7.98 5.72 10.51
CA LEU A 457 -7.72 6.85 9.61
C LEU A 457 -8.58 6.77 8.35
N VAL A 458 -8.59 5.62 7.67
CA VAL A 458 -9.45 5.39 6.49
C VAL A 458 -10.93 5.48 6.85
N HIS A 459 -11.33 4.98 8.02
CA HIS A 459 -12.72 5.01 8.48
C HIS A 459 -13.26 6.41 8.75
N CYS A 460 -12.41 7.31 9.26
CA CYS A 460 -12.79 8.68 9.59
C CYS A 460 -12.54 9.66 8.44
N ALA A 461 -12.03 9.17 7.30
CA ALA A 461 -11.83 10.01 6.13
C ALA A 461 -13.15 10.65 5.69
N GLU A 462 -13.14 11.96 5.53
CA GLU A 462 -14.25 12.75 5.04
C GLU A 462 -14.47 12.45 3.56
N ASP A 463 -15.72 12.30 3.14
CA ASP A 463 -16.07 12.11 1.74
C ASP A 463 -16.46 13.46 1.11
N ASN A 464 -15.98 13.71 -0.11
CA ASN A 464 -16.47 14.75 -1.01
C ASN A 464 -16.70 14.12 -2.39
N ALA A 465 -17.77 14.52 -3.08
CA ALA A 465 -18.17 13.97 -4.37
C ALA A 465 -17.11 14.18 -5.47
N GLN A 466 -16.18 13.22 -5.57
CA GLN A 466 -15.11 13.13 -6.56
C GLN A 466 -14.90 11.64 -6.90
N ASP A 467 -14.25 11.39 -8.04
CA ASP A 467 -13.88 10.04 -8.45
C ASP A 467 -12.96 9.39 -7.41
N THR A 468 -13.17 8.10 -7.13
CA THR A 468 -12.37 7.34 -6.17
C THR A 468 -10.88 7.31 -6.54
N THR A 469 -10.55 7.37 -7.84
CA THR A 469 -9.16 7.51 -8.31
C THR A 469 -8.54 8.85 -7.93
N GLU A 470 -9.31 9.89 -7.64
CA GLU A 470 -8.76 11.17 -7.21
C GLU A 470 -8.69 11.28 -5.68
N ARG A 471 -9.76 10.89 -4.98
CA ARG A 471 -9.88 11.10 -3.53
C ARG A 471 -9.48 9.91 -2.66
N GLY A 472 -9.29 8.73 -3.26
CA GLY A 472 -9.18 7.50 -2.49
C GLY A 472 -10.44 7.21 -1.68
N TRP A 473 -10.26 6.87 -0.41
CA TRP A 473 -11.35 6.72 0.55
C TRP A 473 -11.87 8.05 1.12
N GLY A 474 -11.16 9.17 0.89
CA GLY A 474 -11.55 10.49 1.40
C GLY A 474 -10.35 11.29 1.90
N ARG A 475 -10.63 12.46 2.48
CA ARG A 475 -9.61 13.31 3.13
C ARG A 475 -9.60 13.09 4.63
N LEU A 476 -8.42 12.95 5.22
CA LEU A 476 -8.24 12.85 6.66
C LEU A 476 -8.67 14.15 7.36
N PRO A 477 -9.51 14.08 8.42
CA PRO A 477 -9.72 15.19 9.33
C PRO A 477 -8.40 15.75 9.88
N SER A 478 -8.34 17.07 10.03
CA SER A 478 -7.14 17.77 10.53
C SER A 478 -7.04 17.78 12.06
N ASP A 479 -8.17 17.62 12.75
CA ASP A 479 -8.27 17.66 14.20
C ASP A 479 -8.30 16.24 14.78
N LEU A 480 -7.57 16.03 15.89
CA LEU A 480 -7.51 14.72 16.55
C LEU A 480 -8.88 14.27 17.08
N GLU A 481 -9.73 15.23 17.45
CA GLU A 481 -11.06 15.02 18.00
C GLU A 481 -11.92 14.12 17.10
N ASP A 482 -11.89 14.34 15.79
CA ASP A 482 -12.72 13.62 14.81
C ASP A 482 -12.43 12.10 14.78
N TYR A 483 -11.28 11.68 15.32
CA TYR A 483 -10.89 10.28 15.44
C TYR A 483 -11.22 9.69 16.80
N VAL A 484 -11.04 10.46 17.88
CA VAL A 484 -11.08 9.96 19.26
C VAL A 484 -12.45 10.14 19.92
N THR A 485 -13.28 11.06 19.42
CA THR A 485 -14.66 11.26 19.88
C THR A 485 -15.66 10.70 18.85
N CYS A 486 -16.80 10.24 19.36
CA CYS A 486 -17.93 9.87 18.51
C CYS A 486 -18.85 11.09 18.39
N PRO A 487 -19.24 11.50 17.16
CA PRO A 487 -20.28 12.50 16.99
C PRO A 487 -21.60 12.07 17.66
N PRO A 488 -22.52 13.00 17.92
CA PRO A 488 -23.85 12.66 18.40
C PRO A 488 -24.51 11.57 17.56
N HIS A 489 -25.38 10.76 18.18
CA HIS A 489 -26.09 9.67 17.51
C HIS A 489 -25.21 8.54 16.95
N THR A 490 -23.91 8.52 17.30
CA THR A 490 -22.93 7.62 16.70
C THR A 490 -22.23 6.79 17.77
N ALA A 491 -21.99 5.51 17.48
CA ALA A 491 -21.12 4.64 18.27
C ALA A 491 -20.13 3.95 17.34
N ARG A 492 -18.84 3.99 17.70
CA ARG A 492 -17.74 3.38 16.95
C ARG A 492 -17.10 2.24 17.75
N VAL A 493 -16.79 1.14 17.06
CA VAL A 493 -16.12 -0.02 17.64
C VAL A 493 -14.94 -0.43 16.76
N VAL A 494 -13.85 -0.81 17.41
CA VAL A 494 -12.66 -1.37 16.76
C VAL A 494 -12.51 -2.82 17.18
N TYR A 495 -12.48 -3.73 16.20
CA TYR A 495 -12.03 -5.10 16.37
C TYR A 495 -10.64 -5.21 15.78
N GLN A 496 -9.71 -5.84 16.49
CA GLN A 496 -8.37 -6.14 15.98
C GLN A 496 -7.91 -7.49 16.51
N GLY A 497 -6.98 -8.12 15.81
CA GLY A 497 -6.44 -9.40 16.22
C GLY A 497 -5.76 -10.12 15.08
N TRP A 498 -5.68 -11.44 15.21
CA TRP A 498 -5.01 -12.32 14.28
C TRP A 498 -5.96 -13.45 13.85
N LEU A 499 -5.91 -13.86 12.58
CA LEU A 499 -6.69 -14.99 12.07
C LEU A 499 -5.83 -15.94 11.26
N LYS A 500 -5.95 -17.24 11.58
CA LYS A 500 -5.35 -18.29 10.77
C LYS A 500 -6.19 -18.58 9.53
N PRO A 501 -5.60 -19.10 8.44
CA PRO A 501 -6.36 -19.48 7.26
C PRO A 501 -7.52 -20.42 7.58
N LYS A 502 -8.63 -20.28 6.85
CA LYS A 502 -9.88 -21.07 6.99
C LYS A 502 -10.66 -20.83 8.29
N GLN A 503 -10.14 -20.05 9.24
CA GLN A 503 -10.91 -19.62 10.40
C GLN A 503 -11.98 -18.60 9.99
N THR A 504 -13.11 -18.65 10.68
CA THR A 504 -14.19 -17.66 10.57
C THR A 504 -14.44 -17.08 11.96
N VAL A 505 -14.45 -15.75 12.06
CA VAL A 505 -14.81 -15.04 13.30
C VAL A 505 -16.06 -14.20 13.06
N ARG A 506 -16.96 -14.20 14.05
CA ARG A 506 -18.17 -13.36 14.05
C ARG A 506 -17.92 -12.09 14.85
N MET A 507 -18.04 -10.95 14.18
CA MET A 507 -17.87 -9.61 14.75
C MET A 507 -19.22 -8.92 14.79
N PHE A 508 -19.75 -8.71 15.99
CA PHE A 508 -21.09 -8.12 16.16
C PHE A 508 -21.07 -6.60 15.95
N LEU A 509 -22.11 -6.07 15.35
CA LEU A 509 -22.41 -4.65 15.38
C LEU A 509 -23.23 -4.41 16.64
N PRO A 510 -22.78 -3.54 17.56
CA PRO A 510 -23.41 -3.45 18.87
C PRO A 510 -24.69 -2.59 18.84
N LEU A 511 -25.67 -2.96 18.02
CA LEU A 511 -26.93 -2.22 17.94
C LEU A 511 -27.77 -2.48 19.20
N PRO A 512 -28.12 -1.46 20.00
CA PRO A 512 -29.00 -1.64 21.16
C PRO A 512 -30.42 -2.04 20.73
N GLU A 513 -31.09 -2.88 21.53
CA GLU A 513 -32.46 -3.35 21.23
C GLU A 513 -33.50 -2.21 21.27
N THR A 514 -33.15 -1.05 21.86
CA THR A 514 -33.95 0.18 21.84
C THR A 514 -34.06 0.80 20.44
N VAL A 515 -33.13 0.51 19.54
CA VAL A 515 -33.17 0.97 18.14
C VAL A 515 -34.09 0.04 17.34
N ALA A 516 -35.40 0.21 17.53
CA ALA A 516 -36.41 -0.65 16.91
C ALA A 516 -36.94 -0.13 15.56
N THR A 517 -36.89 1.18 15.33
CA THR A 517 -37.46 1.84 14.13
C THR A 517 -36.54 2.88 13.54
N GLY A 518 -36.72 3.18 12.25
CA GLY A 518 -35.99 4.25 11.55
C GLY A 518 -34.78 3.76 10.78
N ASP A 519 -33.93 4.69 10.37
CA ASP A 519 -32.74 4.40 9.57
C ASP A 519 -31.50 4.27 10.46
N VAL A 520 -30.74 3.20 10.21
CA VAL A 520 -29.45 2.91 10.83
C VAL A 520 -28.41 2.93 9.72
N GLN A 521 -27.53 3.92 9.76
CA GLN A 521 -26.36 3.95 8.91
C GLN A 521 -25.26 3.10 9.55
N ILE A 522 -24.69 2.20 8.76
CA ILE A 522 -23.57 1.34 9.12
C ILE A 522 -22.40 1.72 8.21
N THR A 523 -21.30 2.14 8.82
CA THR A 523 -20.01 2.31 8.12
C THR A 523 -19.07 1.21 8.60
N ALA A 524 -18.39 0.54 7.67
CA ALA A 524 -17.42 -0.51 7.98
C ALA A 524 -16.14 -0.30 7.19
N THR A 525 -15.00 -0.26 7.89
CA THR A 525 -13.66 -0.24 7.31
C THR A 525 -12.88 -1.46 7.77
N TYR A 526 -12.42 -2.22 6.81
CA TYR A 526 -11.72 -3.47 6.99
C TYR A 526 -10.28 -3.33 6.49
N CYS A 527 -9.28 -3.71 7.29
CA CYS A 527 -7.86 -3.69 6.93
C CYS A 527 -7.15 -5.00 7.32
N ILE A 528 -6.22 -5.48 6.49
CA ILE A 528 -5.28 -6.57 6.82
C ILE A 528 -3.84 -6.18 6.53
N ALA A 529 -2.92 -6.76 7.31
CA ALA A 529 -1.51 -6.81 6.98
C ALA A 529 -1.22 -8.12 6.26
N CYS A 530 -0.95 -8.05 4.96
CA CYS A 530 -0.93 -9.20 4.09
C CYS A 530 0.50 -9.55 3.68
N PRO A 531 0.96 -10.80 3.80
CA PRO A 531 2.17 -11.26 3.12
C PRO A 531 2.01 -11.10 1.60
N THR A 532 3.09 -10.76 0.90
CA THR A 532 3.05 -10.49 -0.54
C THR A 532 3.94 -11.45 -1.35
N ASP A 533 3.59 -11.66 -2.62
CA ASP A 533 4.37 -12.45 -3.58
C ASP A 533 4.76 -11.61 -4.81
N PRO A 534 5.97 -11.03 -4.85
CA PRO A 534 6.41 -10.19 -5.96
C PRO A 534 6.61 -10.97 -7.27
N ARG A 535 6.63 -12.31 -7.24
CA ARG A 535 6.72 -13.13 -8.46
C ARG A 535 5.43 -13.08 -9.28
N ALA A 536 4.30 -12.74 -8.66
CA ALA A 536 2.97 -12.81 -9.24
C ALA A 536 2.18 -11.51 -8.97
N PRO A 537 2.41 -10.42 -9.72
CA PRO A 537 1.76 -9.12 -9.51
C PRO A 537 0.23 -9.21 -9.42
N ARG A 538 -0.40 -10.05 -10.25
CA ARG A 538 -1.85 -10.31 -10.21
C ARG A 538 -2.35 -10.93 -8.90
N ASN A 539 -1.51 -11.77 -8.29
CA ASN A 539 -1.79 -12.48 -7.05
C ASN A 539 -0.96 -11.90 -5.90
N TYR A 540 -0.58 -10.62 -5.99
CA TYR A 540 0.43 -10.04 -5.13
C TYR A 540 0.09 -10.14 -3.64
N THR A 541 -1.16 -9.85 -3.25
CA THR A 541 -1.65 -10.17 -1.90
C THR A 541 -1.92 -11.65 -1.78
N THR A 542 -1.36 -12.30 -0.77
CA THR A 542 -1.53 -13.74 -0.53
C THR A 542 -2.73 -14.05 0.36
N SER A 543 -3.29 -13.04 1.01
CA SER A 543 -4.37 -13.19 2.00
C SER A 543 -5.53 -12.27 1.64
N ALA A 544 -6.74 -12.74 1.91
CA ALA A 544 -7.98 -12.00 1.74
C ALA A 544 -8.93 -12.36 2.86
N PHE A 545 -9.73 -11.39 3.31
CA PHE A 545 -10.82 -11.67 4.23
C PHE A 545 -12.14 -11.43 3.51
N GLU A 546 -13.06 -12.36 3.70
CA GLU A 546 -14.37 -12.37 3.05
C GLU A 546 -15.44 -12.07 4.10
N PRO A 547 -15.79 -10.78 4.32
CA PRO A 547 -16.84 -10.40 5.24
C PRO A 547 -18.21 -10.75 4.66
N THR A 548 -18.99 -11.53 5.40
CA THR A 548 -20.39 -11.83 5.10
C THR A 548 -21.28 -11.11 6.11
N PHE A 549 -22.10 -10.17 5.64
CA PHE A 549 -23.00 -9.43 6.52
C PHE A 549 -24.23 -10.26 6.87
N ARG A 550 -24.54 -10.35 8.17
CA ARG A 550 -25.70 -11.04 8.75
C ARG A 550 -26.55 -9.98 9.47
N PRO A 551 -27.58 -9.41 8.82
CA PRO A 551 -28.37 -8.35 9.43
C PRO A 551 -29.23 -8.84 10.60
N HIS A 552 -29.73 -10.08 10.55
CA HIS A 552 -30.69 -10.60 11.53
C HIS A 552 -30.34 -12.03 11.95
N MET A 553 -29.87 -12.20 13.18
CA MET A 553 -29.31 -13.46 13.66
C MET A 553 -30.32 -14.61 13.76
N GLU A 554 -31.60 -14.29 13.95
CA GLU A 554 -32.66 -15.30 14.08
C GLU A 554 -33.33 -15.66 12.74
N ARG A 555 -33.08 -14.88 11.67
CA ARG A 555 -33.62 -15.21 10.35
C ARG A 555 -32.64 -16.13 9.65
N LEU A 556 -32.97 -17.41 9.59
CA LEU A 556 -32.09 -18.43 9.03
C LEU A 556 -32.10 -18.41 7.49
N SER A 557 -30.99 -18.85 6.91
CA SER A 557 -30.86 -19.13 5.48
C SER A 557 -31.81 -20.25 5.03
N PRO A 558 -32.03 -20.45 3.71
CA PRO A 558 -32.87 -21.54 3.21
C PRO A 558 -32.44 -22.94 3.69
N SER A 559 -31.15 -23.11 4.00
CA SER A 559 -30.61 -24.35 4.57
C SER A 559 -30.95 -24.57 6.06
N GLY A 560 -31.42 -23.54 6.76
CA GLY A 560 -31.70 -23.55 8.19
C GLY A 560 -30.46 -23.56 9.11
N LYS A 561 -29.23 -23.64 8.56
CA LYS A 561 -28.01 -23.87 9.38
C LYS A 561 -27.30 -22.61 9.87
N VAL A 562 -27.46 -21.51 9.15
CA VAL A 562 -26.78 -20.23 9.44
C VAL A 562 -27.75 -19.06 9.22
N PRO A 563 -27.55 -17.91 9.89
CA PRO A 563 -28.34 -16.71 9.64
C PRO A 563 -28.26 -16.29 8.16
N LYS A 564 -29.33 -15.71 7.62
CA LYS A 564 -29.38 -15.24 6.23
C LYS A 564 -28.37 -14.09 6.04
N SER A 565 -27.59 -14.15 4.97
CA SER A 565 -26.70 -13.06 4.58
C SER A 565 -27.43 -12.00 3.78
N ASP A 566 -26.85 -10.80 3.74
CA ASP A 566 -27.23 -9.74 2.84
C ASP A 566 -25.97 -9.11 2.22
N SER A 567 -26.12 -8.45 1.08
CA SER A 567 -24.98 -7.81 0.41
C SER A 567 -24.58 -6.54 1.17
N PHE A 568 -23.30 -6.42 1.51
CA PHE A 568 -22.74 -5.20 2.10
C PHE A 568 -21.66 -4.64 1.18
N PHE A 569 -20.49 -5.28 1.12
CA PHE A 569 -19.38 -4.83 0.26
C PHE A 569 -19.55 -5.16 -1.23
N GLN A 570 -20.46 -6.07 -1.58
CA GLN A 570 -20.65 -6.56 -2.96
C GLN A 570 -22.01 -6.12 -3.51
N ALA A 571 -22.17 -6.14 -4.83
CA ALA A 571 -23.43 -5.78 -5.48
C ALA A 571 -24.45 -6.93 -5.52
N ARG A 572 -24.02 -8.20 -5.59
CA ARG A 572 -24.88 -9.39 -5.74
C ARG A 572 -24.29 -10.61 -5.00
N ASP A 573 -25.12 -11.63 -4.73
CA ASP A 573 -24.74 -12.83 -3.95
C ASP A 573 -23.88 -13.85 -4.72
N TYR A 574 -23.98 -13.91 -6.05
CA TYR A 574 -23.21 -14.81 -6.90
C TYR A 574 -22.42 -14.00 -7.93
N MET A 575 -21.09 -14.08 -7.84
CA MET A 575 -20.14 -13.44 -8.74
C MET A 575 -18.99 -14.42 -9.01
N SER A 576 -18.52 -14.48 -10.25
CA SER A 576 -17.34 -15.25 -10.64
C SER A 576 -16.08 -14.72 -9.96
N GLU A 577 -14.99 -15.50 -9.90
CA GLU A 577 -13.73 -15.04 -9.29
C GLU A 577 -13.16 -13.78 -9.96
N GLN A 578 -13.43 -13.59 -11.26
CA GLN A 578 -13.03 -12.37 -11.98
C GLN A 578 -13.87 -11.16 -11.56
N GLU A 579 -15.19 -11.32 -11.44
CA GLU A 579 -16.10 -10.28 -10.94
C GLU A 579 -15.85 -9.98 -9.45
N LEU A 580 -15.51 -10.98 -8.64
CA LEU A 580 -15.14 -10.77 -7.24
C LEU A 580 -13.83 -9.98 -7.09
N ARG A 581 -12.92 -10.09 -8.06
CA ARG A 581 -11.69 -9.31 -8.13
C ARG A 581 -11.99 -7.87 -8.56
N SER A 582 -12.74 -7.68 -9.64
CA SER A 582 -13.01 -6.35 -10.20
C SER A 582 -14.02 -5.54 -9.36
N ASP A 583 -15.09 -6.18 -8.88
CA ASP A 583 -16.26 -5.49 -8.34
C ASP A 583 -16.41 -5.68 -6.83
N ALA A 584 -15.99 -6.82 -6.28
CA ALA A 584 -16.10 -7.13 -4.85
C ALA A 584 -14.78 -6.91 -4.08
N HIS A 585 -13.73 -6.47 -4.77
CA HIS A 585 -12.44 -6.13 -4.16
C HIS A 585 -11.90 -7.27 -3.29
N LYS A 586 -12.10 -8.54 -3.69
CA LYS A 586 -11.86 -9.72 -2.85
C LYS A 586 -10.46 -9.74 -2.21
N TRP A 587 -9.45 -9.40 -2.99
CA TRP A 587 -8.04 -9.50 -2.60
C TRP A 587 -7.43 -8.17 -2.16
N GLU A 588 -8.27 -7.14 -1.98
CA GLU A 588 -7.84 -5.85 -1.43
C GLU A 588 -7.51 -5.98 0.05
N THR A 589 -6.45 -5.31 0.48
CA THR A 589 -6.06 -5.22 1.90
C THR A 589 -6.95 -4.26 2.68
N VAL A 590 -7.64 -3.35 1.99
CA VAL A 590 -8.56 -2.37 2.57
C VAL A 590 -9.92 -2.46 1.88
N LYS A 591 -11.00 -2.50 2.66
CA LYS A 591 -12.37 -2.31 2.16
C LYS A 591 -13.08 -1.29 3.03
N HIS A 592 -13.74 -0.33 2.43
CA HIS A 592 -14.53 0.65 3.15
C HIS A 592 -15.89 0.83 2.47
N LYS A 593 -16.97 0.84 3.26
CA LYS A 593 -18.31 1.12 2.75
C LYS A 593 -19.24 1.62 3.84
N THR A 594 -20.13 2.52 3.42
CA THR A 594 -21.28 2.98 4.20
C THR A 594 -22.57 2.51 3.53
N ALA A 595 -23.51 2.00 4.32
CA ALA A 595 -24.84 1.58 3.87
C ALA A 595 -25.90 1.90 4.92
N VAL A 596 -27.13 2.15 4.48
CA VAL A 596 -28.27 2.47 5.34
C VAL A 596 -29.26 1.31 5.33
N PHE A 597 -29.68 0.90 6.52
CA PHE A 597 -30.66 -0.17 6.71
C PHE A 597 -31.80 0.32 7.58
N LYS A 598 -32.98 -0.27 7.38
CA LYS A 598 -34.13 -0.12 8.26
C LYS A 598 -33.90 -0.89 9.55
N ALA A 599 -34.12 -0.27 10.70
CA ALA A 599 -33.87 -0.87 12.01
C ALA A 599 -34.61 -2.21 12.20
N GLU A 600 -35.82 -2.36 11.66
CA GLU A 600 -36.64 -3.57 11.76
C GLU A 600 -36.05 -4.78 10.99
N ARG A 601 -35.06 -4.52 10.12
CA ARG A 601 -34.29 -5.57 9.42
C ARG A 601 -33.08 -6.04 10.22
N LEU A 602 -32.69 -5.31 11.26
CA LEU A 602 -31.49 -5.55 12.04
C LEU A 602 -31.87 -6.18 13.38
N HIS A 603 -31.31 -7.36 13.66
CA HIS A 603 -31.42 -7.98 14.99
C HIS A 603 -30.12 -8.69 15.33
N ARG A 604 -29.38 -8.11 16.27
CA ARG A 604 -28.00 -8.49 16.62
C ARG A 604 -27.09 -8.62 15.38
N PRO A 605 -27.08 -7.61 14.48
CA PRO A 605 -26.34 -7.70 13.22
C PRO A 605 -24.86 -8.02 13.45
N ALA A 606 -24.26 -8.76 12.51
CA ALA A 606 -22.85 -9.15 12.60
C ALA A 606 -22.20 -9.31 11.23
N PHE A 607 -20.86 -9.27 11.21
CA PHE A 607 -20.06 -9.76 10.10
C PHE A 607 -19.45 -11.12 10.45
N ASP A 608 -19.70 -12.14 9.64
CA ASP A 608 -18.92 -13.37 9.64
C ASP A 608 -17.72 -13.15 8.71
N VAL A 609 -16.52 -13.09 9.27
CA VAL A 609 -15.31 -12.78 8.52
C VAL A 609 -14.45 -14.02 8.40
N ARG A 610 -14.26 -14.50 7.17
CA ARG A 610 -13.45 -15.68 6.84
C ARG A 610 -12.10 -15.28 6.27
N HIS A 611 -11.02 -15.82 6.81
CA HIS A 611 -9.68 -15.67 6.24
C HIS A 611 -9.46 -16.71 5.12
N VAL A 612 -9.15 -16.23 3.92
CA VAL A 612 -8.77 -17.02 2.74
C VAL A 612 -7.32 -16.72 2.36
N PHE A 613 -6.55 -17.78 2.07
CA PHE A 613 -5.12 -17.68 1.75
C PHE A 613 -4.78 -18.31 0.39
N ARG A 614 -3.94 -17.62 -0.40
CA ARG A 614 -3.37 -18.03 -1.69
C ARG A 614 -1.85 -17.86 -1.69
N LEU A 615 -1.14 -18.95 -1.93
CA LEU A 615 0.19 -18.93 -2.53
C LEU A 615 0.23 -20.04 -3.56
N ASP A 616 0.76 -19.74 -4.73
CA ASP A 616 0.72 -20.62 -5.91
C ASP A 616 1.76 -21.76 -5.82
N ASP A 617 2.60 -21.80 -4.80
CA ASP A 617 3.67 -22.80 -4.59
C ASP A 617 3.82 -23.34 -3.15
N LEU A 618 2.98 -22.91 -2.20
CA LEU A 618 3.06 -23.46 -0.83
C LEU A 618 2.45 -24.86 -0.73
N PRO A 619 3.02 -25.73 0.13
CA PRO A 619 2.32 -26.90 0.62
C PRO A 619 0.94 -26.51 1.21
N PRO A 620 -0.06 -27.40 1.17
CA PRO A 620 -1.40 -27.13 1.71
C PRO A 620 -1.45 -26.70 3.19
N ASP A 621 -0.36 -26.90 3.93
CA ASP A 621 -0.24 -26.75 5.39
C ASP A 621 0.49 -25.47 5.84
N ALA A 622 0.83 -24.58 4.91
CA ALA A 622 1.37 -23.29 5.27
C ALA A 622 0.22 -22.37 5.71
N ASP A 623 0.15 -22.15 7.03
CA ASP A 623 -0.91 -21.38 7.67
C ASP A 623 -0.37 -20.07 8.29
N PRO A 624 0.09 -19.09 7.48
CA PRO A 624 0.52 -17.81 8.03
C PRO A 624 -0.68 -17.10 8.63
N GLU A 625 -0.56 -16.75 9.91
CA GLU A 625 -1.55 -15.96 10.61
C GLU A 625 -1.47 -14.50 10.14
N VAL A 626 -2.62 -13.86 9.94
CA VAL A 626 -2.71 -12.50 9.40
C VAL A 626 -3.36 -11.57 10.42
N ALA A 627 -2.71 -10.45 10.67
CA ALA A 627 -3.28 -9.38 11.49
C ALA A 627 -4.44 -8.70 10.74
N TYR A 628 -5.51 -8.40 11.46
CA TYR A 628 -6.67 -7.69 10.95
C TYR A 628 -7.07 -6.54 11.86
N ALA A 629 -7.73 -5.55 11.27
CA ALA A 629 -8.48 -4.53 11.97
C ALA A 629 -9.81 -4.25 11.25
N LEU A 630 -10.89 -4.11 12.01
CA LEU A 630 -12.22 -3.74 11.54
C LEU A 630 -12.75 -2.60 12.41
N VAL A 631 -13.03 -1.47 11.78
CA VAL A 631 -13.69 -0.32 12.42
C VAL A 631 -15.13 -0.27 11.93
N LEU A 632 -16.07 -0.27 12.86
CA LEU A 632 -17.51 -0.20 12.61
C LEU A 632 -18.07 1.06 13.27
N SER A 633 -18.86 1.83 12.53
CA SER A 633 -19.68 2.91 13.11
C SER A 633 -21.16 2.63 12.85
N LEU A 634 -21.96 2.78 13.90
CA LEU A 634 -23.41 2.83 13.86
C LEU A 634 -23.83 4.28 14.04
N LYS A 635 -24.68 4.80 13.16
CA LYS A 635 -25.28 6.13 13.30
C LYS A 635 -26.78 6.06 13.12
N THR A 636 -27.55 6.56 14.09
CA THR A 636 -29.00 6.65 13.98
C THR A 636 -29.58 7.86 14.70
N PRO A 637 -30.31 8.75 14.00
CA PRO A 637 -30.90 9.94 14.63
C PRO A 637 -31.97 9.60 15.68
N ALA A 638 -32.48 8.36 15.67
CA ALA A 638 -33.49 7.90 16.61
C ALA A 638 -33.02 7.89 18.07
N VAL A 639 -31.70 7.79 18.32
CA VAL A 639 -31.12 7.66 19.66
C VAL A 639 -29.98 8.65 19.85
N PRO A 640 -30.18 9.77 20.57
CA PRO A 640 -29.12 10.74 20.86
C PRO A 640 -27.94 10.16 21.66
N ASP A 641 -28.22 9.35 22.67
CA ASP A 641 -27.24 8.74 23.59
C ASP A 641 -26.79 7.34 23.12
N LEU A 642 -26.72 7.11 21.80
CA LEU A 642 -26.43 5.80 21.22
C LEU A 642 -25.14 5.20 21.80
N TYR A 643 -24.09 6.00 21.93
CA TYR A 643 -22.82 5.59 22.53
C TYR A 643 -23.00 5.00 23.94
N ASP A 644 -23.69 5.72 24.84
CA ASP A 644 -23.89 5.28 26.22
C ASP A 644 -24.75 4.03 26.32
N GLN A 645 -25.74 3.89 25.41
CA GLN A 645 -26.56 2.69 25.35
C GLN A 645 -25.75 1.48 24.85
N VAL A 646 -24.85 1.67 23.89
CA VAL A 646 -23.93 0.64 23.41
C VAL A 646 -23.02 0.19 24.54
N VAL A 647 -22.38 1.12 25.24
CA VAL A 647 -21.50 0.83 26.38
C VAL A 647 -22.23 0.03 27.46
N ARG A 648 -23.44 0.43 27.84
CA ARG A 648 -24.24 -0.28 28.85
C ARG A 648 -24.62 -1.69 28.40
N THR A 649 -25.12 -1.83 27.17
CA THR A 649 -25.67 -3.10 26.65
C THR A 649 -24.57 -4.13 26.33
N TRP A 650 -23.40 -3.66 25.89
CA TRP A 650 -22.30 -4.52 25.40
C TRP A 650 -21.07 -4.56 26.33
N SER A 651 -21.18 -4.07 27.56
CA SER A 651 -20.12 -4.05 28.58
C SER A 651 -19.46 -5.39 28.88
N SER A 652 -20.12 -6.52 28.60
CA SER A 652 -19.55 -7.87 28.76
C SER A 652 -18.66 -8.32 27.59
N ARG A 653 -18.66 -7.59 26.47
CA ARG A 653 -17.97 -7.96 25.21
C ARG A 653 -17.08 -6.86 24.66
N LEU A 654 -17.37 -5.61 24.98
CA LEU A 654 -16.64 -4.44 24.52
C LEU A 654 -15.99 -3.72 25.72
N GLU A 655 -14.80 -3.22 25.49
CA GLU A 655 -14.08 -2.36 26.41
C GLU A 655 -14.10 -0.92 25.89
N ILE A 656 -14.30 0.04 26.79
CA ILE A 656 -14.22 1.46 26.45
C ILE A 656 -12.74 1.80 26.28
N LEU A 657 -12.38 2.39 25.13
CA LEU A 657 -11.05 2.97 24.97
C LEU A 657 -10.92 4.21 25.87
N GLN A 658 -10.13 4.09 26.93
CA GLN A 658 -9.90 5.17 27.88
C GLN A 658 -8.67 6.00 27.47
N PRO A 659 -8.75 7.34 27.49
CA PRO A 659 -7.58 8.19 27.34
C PRO A 659 -6.54 7.88 28.43
N VAL A 660 -5.29 7.72 28.03
CA VAL A 660 -4.13 7.61 28.94
C VAL A 660 -3.57 9.00 29.25
N ILE A 661 -3.71 9.93 28.30
CA ILE A 661 -3.29 11.33 28.43
C ILE A 661 -4.42 12.23 27.93
N ASP A 662 -4.81 13.20 28.75
CA ASP A 662 -5.72 14.27 28.35
C ASP A 662 -5.00 15.20 27.38
N ILE A 663 -5.28 15.03 26.10
CA ILE A 663 -4.93 15.99 25.07
C ILE A 663 -6.05 17.02 25.05
N PRO A 664 -5.78 18.33 25.18
CA PRO A 664 -6.84 19.35 25.15
C PRO A 664 -7.66 19.21 23.87
N ILE A 665 -8.91 18.77 24.01
CA ILE A 665 -9.88 18.66 22.93
C ILE A 665 -10.65 19.97 22.89
N THR A 666 -10.59 20.69 21.77
CA THR A 666 -11.32 21.94 21.59
C THR A 666 -12.76 21.62 21.24
N LEU A 667 -13.60 21.39 22.26
CA LEU A 667 -15.04 21.20 22.07
C LEU A 667 -15.61 22.39 21.29
N ARG A 668 -16.02 22.17 20.04
CA ARG A 668 -16.74 23.18 19.27
C ARG A 668 -18.18 23.25 19.83
N PRO A 669 -18.70 24.46 20.13
CA PRO A 669 -20.04 24.64 20.68
C PRO A 669 -21.15 24.19 19.74
#